data_AF-A0A395SQH4-F1
#
_entry.id   AF-A0A395SQH4-F1
#
_cell.length_a   1.000
_cell.length_b   1.000
_cell.length_c   1.000
_cell.angle_alpha   90.00
_cell.angle_beta   90.00
_cell.angle_gamma   90.00
#
_symmetry.space_group_name_H-M   'P 1'
#
loop_
_entity.id
_entity.type
_entity.pdbx_description
1 polymer ?
#
loop_
_entity_poly.entity_id
_entity_poly.type
_entity_poly.pdbx_seq_one_letter_code
_entity_poly.pdbx_strand_id
1 'polypeptide(L)'
;MDSNKITFYDIKARAPVEKNAHAPNPWKTRLALNFKGVPYSTTWVALPDIAKTRKSLNVPAGRKFADGRDFHTLPIIQDPTTGALVADSFDIAIYLNKTYSGGSDLFPDQKLDFNFEHPYILIPLSECNDKEFPDYAKFNMNIDAAFTAHVQLGVQGMPFDPATEEESRAEFVRRAGVSGWEDFVLSGEARAKLLESLKSMLGDLAVLFSRDTSGPFLLGSKASYADMIVGAWLRMMHVTFPENEWKQVTSWHQGVFGELHEALEVFAEHKHSNLIMSFEIYTGTWTDWSRGRVLGATLTLSSRDASLLLAFIAAFVTVLAIRLWLIISFATHQLSAAGGKHDGLYYQRQVILRNIKSAPAAAWLFLQQAWYWRGIARSSLARTIPLALFCILYSLGFAVLAVFSSQISDSASAYRLLRSPSCGFQTPREPYQKATFDNQRAALYSKECYSNTSSPMCNILPTRELAWASSYVDCPFGEKVCLDVPAFKMESGMIDTHHDLGLNNLPKNRLKYKRETTCSPLDTGNFHQYINGSEAKSLGWPDNVLIKYLYGKRLNDTVNHTHTYNTYGRNLNIGYSTWVYYYPYNDIIWQPVDELLVPDTDLTLMLIAPNSVVHLKPNDDPVFAASIVTNVQGAVGYLPDRWVSPIACVDQHQVCNPNNNKCTPLLDRQGVIESAMKDSIALNIAQIVTAQRLRFVLSESSPFYHTIWTRTQSFLRAQEKVAGITGLPLPSNQWEIEIGALFNDTLANLQYHMMEYASGSSSPASIDITKPWKNSSANVVWATAYKDMCYNQRTKETQGTLNFSILGLALLFSLEVARPRDSEV
;
A
#
# COMPACT_ATOMS: atom_id res chain seq x y z
N MET A 1 16.36 8.19 0.21
CA MET A 1 17.18 7.03 0.64
C MET A 1 16.57 5.82 -0.05
N ASP A 2 17.09 5.44 -1.21
CA ASP A 2 16.52 4.42 -2.13
C ASP A 2 17.31 3.10 -2.14
N SER A 3 18.21 2.86 -1.18
CA SER A 3 19.35 1.94 -1.38
C SER A 3 19.10 0.43 -1.25
N ASN A 4 17.86 -0.06 -1.17
CA ASN A 4 17.57 -1.50 -0.93
C ASN A 4 16.67 -2.17 -1.99
N LYS A 5 16.47 -1.58 -3.18
CA LYS A 5 15.64 -2.19 -4.26
C LYS A 5 16.50 -2.94 -5.27
N ILE A 6 16.03 -4.10 -5.74
CA ILE A 6 16.64 -4.79 -6.88
C ILE A 6 16.56 -3.90 -8.12
N THR A 7 17.64 -3.75 -8.87
CA THR A 7 17.59 -3.14 -10.21
C THR A 7 17.32 -4.22 -11.24
N PHE A 8 16.15 -4.18 -11.87
CA PHE A 8 15.70 -5.14 -12.89
C PHE A 8 15.84 -4.54 -14.29
N TYR A 9 16.62 -5.16 -15.17
CA TYR A 9 16.83 -4.70 -16.53
C TYR A 9 15.83 -5.36 -17.49
N ASP A 10 14.96 -4.55 -18.10
CA ASP A 10 13.90 -4.96 -19.02
C ASP A 10 14.00 -4.20 -20.36
N ILE A 11 13.37 -4.71 -21.42
CA ILE A 11 13.41 -4.14 -22.76
C ILE A 11 12.38 -3.02 -22.88
N LYS A 12 12.84 -1.86 -23.33
CA LYS A 12 12.02 -0.67 -23.54
C LYS A 12 11.11 -0.85 -24.75
N ALA A 13 9.81 -0.81 -24.52
CA ALA A 13 8.77 -0.75 -25.54
C ALA A 13 8.31 0.69 -25.83
N ARG A 14 7.41 0.88 -26.80
CA ARG A 14 6.71 2.14 -27.06
C ARG A 14 6.03 2.64 -25.80
N ALA A 15 6.06 3.94 -25.53
CA ALA A 15 5.32 4.50 -24.40
C ALA A 15 3.80 4.30 -24.55
N PRO A 16 3.04 4.08 -23.45
CA PRO A 16 3.52 3.87 -22.07
C PRO A 16 4.22 2.51 -21.91
N VAL A 17 5.46 2.55 -21.40
CA VAL A 17 6.40 1.41 -21.47
C VAL A 17 5.94 0.25 -20.61
N GLU A 18 5.43 0.54 -19.41
CA GLU A 18 4.93 -0.44 -18.45
C GLU A 18 3.75 -1.23 -19.01
N LYS A 19 2.88 -0.55 -19.77
CA LYS A 19 1.72 -1.19 -20.42
C LYS A 19 2.15 -2.03 -21.63
N ASN A 20 3.09 -1.52 -22.40
CA ASN A 20 3.49 -2.12 -23.68
C ASN A 20 4.68 -3.10 -23.55
N ALA A 21 5.28 -3.23 -22.37
CA ALA A 21 6.28 -4.26 -22.11
C ALA A 21 5.66 -5.64 -22.37
N HIS A 22 6.35 -6.45 -23.17
CA HIS A 22 5.79 -7.71 -23.69
C HIS A 22 6.84 -8.79 -23.93
N ALA A 23 8.12 -8.53 -23.65
CA ALA A 23 9.17 -9.50 -23.88
C ALA A 23 9.05 -10.67 -22.88
N PRO A 24 8.90 -11.92 -23.33
CA PRO A 24 8.53 -13.04 -22.45
C PRO A 24 9.60 -13.30 -21.39
N ASN A 25 10.89 -13.31 -21.74
CA ASN A 25 11.94 -13.62 -20.77
C ASN A 25 12.03 -12.58 -19.63
N PRO A 26 12.05 -11.26 -19.89
CA PRO A 26 11.89 -10.29 -18.81
C PRO A 26 10.58 -10.41 -18.04
N TRP A 27 9.45 -10.72 -18.70
CA TRP A 27 8.17 -10.91 -18.02
C TRP A 27 8.16 -12.09 -17.05
N LYS A 28 8.87 -13.19 -17.34
CA LYS A 28 9.07 -14.28 -16.36
C LYS A 28 9.71 -13.77 -15.07
N THR A 29 10.76 -12.96 -15.18
CA THR A 29 11.41 -12.33 -14.02
C THR A 29 10.50 -11.33 -13.31
N ARG A 30 9.74 -10.52 -14.06
CA ARG A 30 8.78 -9.57 -13.50
C ARG A 30 7.73 -10.29 -12.65
N LEU A 31 7.11 -11.34 -13.18
CA LEU A 31 6.15 -12.17 -12.47
C LEU A 31 6.78 -12.82 -11.24
N ALA A 32 8.00 -13.36 -11.35
CA ALA A 32 8.70 -14.00 -10.22
C ALA A 32 9.06 -13.01 -9.09
N LEU A 33 9.55 -11.81 -9.43
CA LEU A 33 9.82 -10.74 -8.47
C LEU A 33 8.54 -10.34 -7.73
N ASN A 34 7.44 -10.18 -8.47
CA ASN A 34 6.15 -9.80 -7.91
C ASN A 34 5.52 -10.90 -7.04
N PHE A 35 5.61 -12.15 -7.47
CA PHE A 35 5.17 -13.32 -6.71
C PHE A 35 5.92 -13.49 -5.39
N LYS A 36 7.24 -13.23 -5.40
CA LYS A 36 8.08 -13.29 -4.20
C LYS A 36 7.98 -12.06 -3.29
N GLY A 37 7.22 -11.04 -3.66
CA GLY A 37 7.10 -9.85 -2.81
C GLY A 37 8.33 -8.95 -2.82
N VAL A 38 9.24 -9.10 -3.78
CA VAL A 38 10.57 -8.47 -3.72
C VAL A 38 10.53 -7.08 -4.36
N PRO A 39 10.93 -6.01 -3.64
CA PRO A 39 10.89 -4.66 -4.19
C PRO A 39 11.99 -4.44 -5.24
N TYR A 40 11.60 -3.94 -6.41
CA TYR A 40 12.53 -3.65 -7.50
C TYR A 40 12.20 -2.35 -8.23
N SER A 41 13.18 -1.82 -8.98
CA SER A 41 13.01 -0.76 -9.96
C SER A 41 13.42 -1.25 -11.35
N THR A 42 12.63 -0.94 -12.38
CA THR A 42 12.97 -1.32 -13.75
C THR A 42 13.91 -0.30 -14.41
N THR A 43 15.05 -0.77 -14.90
CA THR A 43 15.91 -0.05 -15.85
C THR A 43 15.52 -0.48 -17.26
N TRP A 44 14.92 0.43 -18.01
CA TRP A 44 14.48 0.18 -19.39
C TRP A 44 15.63 0.32 -20.38
N VAL A 45 15.92 -0.75 -21.11
CA VAL A 45 17.03 -0.86 -22.07
C VAL A 45 16.47 -0.90 -23.48
N ALA A 46 16.94 -0.03 -24.38
CA ALA A 46 16.57 -0.13 -25.79
C ALA A 46 17.05 -1.47 -26.38
N LEU A 47 16.24 -2.09 -27.23
CA LEU A 47 16.54 -3.43 -27.76
C LEU A 47 17.92 -3.52 -28.46
N PRO A 48 18.36 -2.52 -29.24
CA PRO A 48 19.72 -2.51 -29.82
C PRO A 48 20.85 -2.41 -28.77
N ASP A 49 20.57 -1.86 -27.59
CA ASP A 49 21.55 -1.62 -26.52
C ASP A 49 21.73 -2.80 -25.55
N ILE A 50 21.03 -3.92 -25.74
CA ILE A 50 21.10 -5.09 -24.83
C ILE A 50 22.55 -5.62 -24.73
N ALA A 51 23.24 -5.77 -25.86
CA ALA A 51 24.62 -6.26 -25.88
C ALA A 51 25.58 -5.30 -25.17
N LYS A 52 25.41 -3.99 -25.40
CA LYS A 52 26.18 -2.92 -24.73
C LYS A 52 25.95 -2.93 -23.22
N THR A 53 24.69 -3.08 -22.80
CA THR A 53 24.30 -3.15 -21.38
C THR A 53 24.96 -4.34 -20.68
N ARG A 54 24.84 -5.55 -21.25
CA ARG A 54 25.49 -6.75 -20.69
C ARG A 54 27.01 -6.60 -20.56
N LYS A 55 27.67 -6.08 -21.60
CA LYS A 55 29.12 -5.81 -21.57
C LYS A 55 29.50 -4.80 -20.50
N SER A 56 28.73 -3.72 -20.34
CA SER A 56 28.98 -2.70 -19.32
C SER A 56 28.85 -3.23 -17.89
N LEU A 57 28.03 -4.28 -17.70
CA LEU A 57 27.83 -4.95 -16.42
C LEU A 57 28.76 -6.16 -16.23
N ASN A 58 29.66 -6.45 -17.18
CA ASN A 58 30.50 -7.65 -17.19
C ASN A 58 29.72 -8.97 -17.12
N VAL A 59 28.50 -9.01 -17.70
CA VAL A 59 27.68 -10.22 -17.77
C VAL A 59 27.86 -10.89 -19.14
N PRO A 60 28.42 -12.11 -19.22
CA PRO A 60 28.62 -12.80 -20.50
C PRO A 60 27.28 -13.16 -21.17
N ALA A 61 27.30 -13.50 -22.47
CA ALA A 61 26.12 -14.08 -23.11
C ALA A 61 25.92 -15.52 -22.63
N GLY A 62 24.69 -15.87 -22.23
CA GLY A 62 24.34 -17.25 -21.86
C GLY A 62 24.07 -18.16 -23.05
N ARG A 63 24.10 -17.63 -24.28
CA ARG A 63 23.72 -18.33 -25.52
C ARG A 63 24.58 -17.86 -26.69
N LYS A 64 24.65 -18.69 -27.73
CA LYS A 64 25.32 -18.37 -29.01
C LYS A 64 24.39 -18.66 -30.18
N PHE A 65 24.49 -17.85 -31.22
CA PHE A 65 23.90 -18.14 -32.53
C PHE A 65 24.53 -19.39 -33.15
N ALA A 66 23.88 -19.96 -34.17
CA ALA A 66 24.40 -21.11 -34.91
C ALA A 66 25.79 -20.88 -35.55
N ASP A 67 26.14 -19.62 -35.81
CA ASP A 67 27.45 -19.21 -36.32
C ASP A 67 28.51 -18.95 -35.23
N GLY A 68 28.20 -19.22 -33.96
CA GLY A 68 29.10 -19.08 -32.81
C GLY A 68 29.16 -17.68 -32.18
N ARG A 69 28.50 -16.68 -32.77
CA ARG A 69 28.43 -15.32 -32.20
C ARG A 69 27.58 -15.28 -30.93
N ASP A 70 27.92 -14.40 -30.01
CA ASP A 70 27.22 -14.26 -28.72
C ASP A 70 25.78 -13.73 -28.89
N PHE A 71 24.84 -14.38 -28.19
CA PHE A 71 23.43 -13.99 -28.14
C PHE A 71 23.11 -13.32 -26.80
N HIS A 72 23.25 -12.00 -26.75
CA HIS A 72 22.95 -11.21 -25.56
C HIS A 72 21.44 -11.02 -25.39
N THR A 73 20.95 -11.29 -24.17
CA THR A 73 19.53 -11.20 -23.83
C THR A 73 19.30 -10.49 -22.50
N LEU A 74 18.08 -10.04 -22.27
CA LEU A 74 17.56 -9.68 -20.95
C LEU A 74 16.58 -10.79 -20.53
N PRO A 75 16.38 -11.03 -19.22
CA PRO A 75 16.63 -10.12 -18.10
C PRO A 75 17.99 -10.22 -17.38
N ILE A 76 18.27 -9.20 -16.57
CA ILE A 76 19.34 -9.14 -15.56
C ILE A 76 18.74 -8.49 -14.30
N ILE A 77 19.15 -8.96 -13.12
CA ILE A 77 18.93 -8.26 -11.85
C ILE A 77 20.24 -7.92 -11.17
N GLN A 78 20.26 -6.77 -10.50
CA GLN A 78 21.28 -6.40 -9.52
C GLN A 78 20.63 -6.31 -8.17
N ASP A 79 21.08 -7.14 -7.24
CA ASP A 79 20.58 -7.17 -5.88
C ASP A 79 21.55 -6.43 -4.95
N PRO A 80 21.22 -5.22 -4.47
CA PRO A 80 22.10 -4.49 -3.56
C PRO A 80 22.18 -5.15 -2.18
N THR A 81 21.22 -6.01 -1.81
CA THR A 81 21.16 -6.67 -0.50
C THR A 81 22.24 -7.74 -0.37
N THR A 82 22.47 -8.51 -1.43
CA THR A 82 23.50 -9.57 -1.45
C THR A 82 24.71 -9.22 -2.30
N GLY A 83 24.67 -8.10 -3.05
CA GLY A 83 25.65 -7.75 -4.06
C GLY A 83 25.62 -8.66 -5.30
N ALA A 84 24.55 -9.44 -5.50
CA ALA A 84 24.46 -10.39 -6.60
C ALA A 84 24.10 -9.70 -7.92
N LEU A 85 24.69 -10.19 -9.01
CA LEU A 85 24.35 -9.81 -10.37
C LEU A 85 23.97 -11.09 -11.12
N VAL A 86 22.68 -11.30 -11.34
CA VAL A 86 22.12 -12.55 -11.88
C VAL A 86 21.44 -12.27 -13.21
N ALA A 87 21.62 -13.15 -14.18
CA ALA A 87 21.08 -13.01 -15.52
C ALA A 87 20.47 -14.34 -15.98
N ASP A 88 19.59 -14.26 -17.00
CA ASP A 88 18.68 -15.35 -17.40
C ASP A 88 17.50 -15.50 -16.44
N SER A 89 16.29 -15.57 -17.00
CA SER A 89 15.05 -15.59 -16.21
C SER A 89 14.96 -16.81 -15.27
N PHE A 90 15.48 -17.97 -15.69
CA PHE A 90 15.42 -19.19 -14.89
C PHE A 90 16.35 -19.11 -13.68
N ASP A 91 17.61 -18.72 -13.91
CA ASP A 91 18.61 -18.53 -12.85
C ASP A 91 18.17 -17.43 -11.87
N ILE A 92 17.53 -16.37 -12.37
CA ILE A 92 16.93 -15.34 -11.54
C ILE A 92 15.82 -15.93 -10.66
N ALA A 93 14.92 -16.75 -11.19
CA ALA A 93 13.86 -17.38 -10.39
C ALA A 93 14.43 -18.31 -9.30
N ILE A 94 15.46 -19.10 -9.61
CA ILE A 94 16.17 -19.93 -8.62
C ILE A 94 16.79 -19.05 -7.54
N TYR A 95 17.51 -18.00 -7.94
CA TYR A 95 18.12 -17.06 -7.01
C TYR A 95 17.07 -16.44 -6.08
N LEU A 96 15.93 -15.98 -6.62
CA LEU A 96 14.85 -15.41 -5.84
C LEU A 96 14.25 -16.43 -4.87
N ASN A 97 14.05 -17.69 -5.31
CA ASN A 97 13.50 -18.73 -4.45
C ASN A 97 14.40 -19.07 -3.26
N LYS A 98 15.73 -19.03 -3.46
CA LYS A 98 16.72 -19.30 -2.41
C LYS A 98 16.94 -18.12 -1.46
N THR A 99 16.97 -16.92 -2.02
CA THR A 99 17.40 -15.73 -1.30
C THR A 99 16.26 -15.10 -0.50
N TYR A 100 15.03 -15.17 -1.03
CA TYR A 100 13.87 -14.53 -0.45
C TYR A 100 12.86 -15.56 0.06
N SER A 101 12.71 -15.61 1.38
CA SER A 101 11.67 -16.38 2.06
C SER A 101 10.28 -15.74 1.99
N GLY A 102 10.17 -14.53 1.42
CA GLY A 102 8.91 -13.86 1.12
C GLY A 102 8.20 -14.52 -0.08
N GLY A 103 6.89 -14.74 0.03
CA GLY A 103 6.07 -15.37 -1.00
C GLY A 103 6.15 -16.90 -1.02
N SER A 104 5.21 -17.52 -1.74
CA SER A 104 5.15 -18.98 -1.90
C SER A 104 6.37 -19.53 -2.64
N ASP A 105 6.60 -20.83 -2.54
CA ASP A 105 7.64 -21.53 -3.30
C ASP A 105 7.41 -21.37 -4.81
N LEU A 106 8.44 -20.94 -5.56
CA LEU A 106 8.40 -20.82 -7.02
C LEU A 106 8.46 -22.20 -7.70
N PHE A 107 9.06 -23.19 -7.05
CA PHE A 107 9.34 -24.50 -7.63
C PHE A 107 8.74 -25.67 -6.81
N PRO A 108 7.44 -25.66 -6.50
CA PRO A 108 6.80 -26.79 -5.82
C PRO A 108 6.88 -28.06 -6.66
N ASP A 109 6.88 -29.23 -6.02
CA ASP A 109 6.82 -30.51 -6.73
C ASP A 109 5.54 -30.61 -7.57
N GLN A 110 5.70 -30.81 -8.89
CA GLN A 110 4.58 -30.97 -9.82
C GLN A 110 5.01 -31.69 -11.11
N LYS A 111 4.04 -32.27 -11.82
CA LYS A 111 4.29 -33.02 -13.06
C LYS A 111 4.21 -32.11 -14.30
N LEU A 112 5.38 -31.78 -14.88
CA LEU A 112 5.53 -30.89 -16.04
C LEU A 112 5.87 -31.65 -17.34
N ASP A 113 5.06 -32.65 -17.69
CA ASP A 113 5.23 -33.52 -18.86
C ASP A 113 4.66 -32.91 -20.15
N PHE A 114 5.12 -31.71 -20.51
CA PHE A 114 4.91 -31.11 -21.82
C PHE A 114 6.19 -31.25 -22.66
N ASN A 115 6.12 -32.08 -23.71
CA ASN A 115 7.21 -32.23 -24.66
C ASN A 115 6.76 -31.66 -26.00
N PHE A 116 7.59 -30.80 -26.57
CA PHE A 116 7.34 -30.21 -27.87
C PHE A 116 8.53 -30.48 -28.76
N GLU A 117 8.37 -31.46 -29.65
CA GLU A 117 9.36 -31.76 -30.67
C GLU A 117 9.31 -30.67 -31.74
N HIS A 118 10.47 -30.09 -32.06
CA HIS A 118 10.49 -28.96 -32.96
C HIS A 118 11.44 -29.12 -34.15
N PRO A 119 11.00 -28.68 -35.37
CA PRO A 119 11.88 -28.43 -36.49
C PRO A 119 12.77 -27.22 -36.16
N TYR A 120 13.84 -27.08 -36.95
CA TYR A 120 14.92 -26.10 -36.77
C TYR A 120 14.46 -24.71 -36.30
N ILE A 121 14.75 -24.36 -35.03
CA ILE A 121 14.51 -23.02 -34.46
C ILE A 121 15.76 -22.17 -34.69
N LEU A 122 15.60 -21.01 -35.34
CA LEU A 122 16.71 -20.10 -35.67
C LEU A 122 17.33 -19.40 -34.46
N ILE A 123 16.58 -19.29 -33.36
CA ILE A 123 16.99 -18.60 -32.13
C ILE A 123 17.43 -19.64 -31.09
N PRO A 124 18.62 -19.48 -30.48
CA PRO A 124 19.08 -20.41 -29.45
C PRO A 124 18.15 -20.35 -28.22
N LEU A 125 17.66 -21.51 -27.80
CA LEU A 125 16.94 -21.68 -26.53
C LEU A 125 17.94 -21.73 -25.36
N SER A 126 17.48 -21.50 -24.13
CA SER A 126 18.31 -21.68 -22.94
C SER A 126 18.69 -23.16 -22.78
N GLU A 127 19.93 -23.44 -22.38
CA GLU A 127 20.39 -24.82 -22.18
C GLU A 127 19.65 -25.49 -21.03
N CYS A 128 19.11 -26.69 -21.25
CA CYS A 128 18.46 -27.51 -20.23
C CYS A 128 19.49 -28.27 -19.38
N ASN A 129 20.36 -27.53 -18.68
CA ASN A 129 21.47 -28.10 -17.90
C ASN A 129 21.34 -27.88 -16.39
N ASP A 130 20.15 -27.50 -15.92
CA ASP A 130 19.89 -27.31 -14.49
C ASP A 130 19.79 -28.66 -13.75
N LYS A 131 20.53 -28.76 -12.64
CA LYS A 131 20.61 -29.98 -11.81
C LYS A 131 19.68 -29.97 -10.61
N GLU A 132 19.06 -28.83 -10.31
CA GLU A 132 18.29 -28.60 -9.10
C GLU A 132 16.78 -28.70 -9.35
N PHE A 133 16.29 -28.09 -10.43
CA PHE A 133 14.91 -28.14 -10.90
C PHE A 133 14.83 -28.57 -12.38
N PRO A 134 15.29 -29.79 -12.73
CA PRO A 134 15.41 -30.25 -14.12
C PRO A 134 14.08 -30.29 -14.87
N ASP A 135 12.97 -30.63 -14.20
CA ASP A 135 11.64 -30.67 -14.83
C ASP A 135 11.15 -29.28 -15.21
N TYR A 136 11.39 -28.26 -14.37
CA TYR A 136 11.06 -26.87 -14.69
C TYR A 136 11.96 -26.31 -15.79
N ALA A 137 13.25 -26.65 -15.79
CA ALA A 137 14.18 -26.23 -16.85
C ALA A 137 13.75 -26.82 -18.20
N LYS A 138 13.42 -28.12 -18.22
CA LYS A 138 12.91 -28.81 -19.40
C LYS A 138 11.58 -28.20 -19.85
N PHE A 139 10.66 -27.95 -18.93
CA PHE A 139 9.37 -27.32 -19.24
C PHE A 139 9.55 -25.93 -19.84
N ASN A 140 10.39 -25.08 -19.22
CA ASN A 140 10.71 -23.75 -19.73
C ASN A 140 11.24 -23.79 -21.17
N MET A 141 12.18 -24.71 -21.46
CA MET A 141 12.72 -24.90 -22.80
C MET A 141 11.64 -25.32 -23.81
N ASN A 142 10.76 -26.27 -23.44
CA ASN A 142 9.68 -26.73 -24.32
C ASN A 142 8.61 -25.65 -24.57
N ILE A 143 8.25 -24.87 -23.55
CA ILE A 143 7.34 -23.73 -23.71
C ILE A 143 7.96 -22.64 -24.58
N ASP A 144 9.24 -22.30 -24.35
CA ASP A 144 9.94 -21.33 -25.19
C ASP A 144 10.01 -21.79 -26.65
N ALA A 145 10.28 -23.06 -26.91
CA ALA A 145 10.21 -23.63 -28.25
C ALA A 145 8.80 -23.49 -28.86
N ALA A 146 7.78 -23.92 -28.13
CA ALA A 146 6.40 -23.95 -28.56
C ALA A 146 5.85 -22.57 -28.92
N PHE A 147 6.09 -21.57 -28.09
CA PHE A 147 5.60 -20.22 -28.36
C PHE A 147 6.48 -19.49 -29.39
N THR A 148 7.80 -19.74 -29.41
CA THR A 148 8.69 -19.16 -30.44
C THR A 148 8.28 -19.58 -31.85
N ALA A 149 7.84 -20.82 -32.04
CA ALA A 149 7.28 -21.33 -33.30
C ALA A 149 6.19 -20.43 -33.91
N HIS A 150 5.42 -19.78 -33.03
CA HIS A 150 4.21 -19.05 -33.38
C HIS A 150 4.40 -17.53 -33.27
N VAL A 151 5.60 -17.04 -32.92
CA VAL A 151 5.91 -15.61 -32.73
C VAL A 151 5.56 -14.77 -33.96
N GLN A 152 5.69 -15.32 -35.16
CA GLN A 152 5.37 -14.62 -36.41
C GLN A 152 3.94 -14.05 -36.43
N LEU A 153 2.99 -14.66 -35.71
CA LEU A 153 1.62 -14.16 -35.57
C LEU A 153 1.55 -12.75 -34.97
N GLY A 154 2.49 -12.40 -34.07
CA GLY A 154 2.54 -11.13 -33.34
C GLY A 154 3.65 -10.16 -33.79
N VAL A 155 4.57 -10.56 -34.67
CA VAL A 155 5.73 -9.72 -35.07
C VAL A 155 5.29 -8.34 -35.58
N GLN A 156 4.24 -8.28 -36.39
CA GLN A 156 3.74 -7.01 -36.95
C GLN A 156 3.10 -6.09 -35.89
N GLY A 157 2.64 -6.64 -34.76
CA GLY A 157 2.02 -5.88 -33.69
C GLY A 157 2.99 -5.45 -32.58
N MET A 158 4.29 -5.72 -32.70
CA MET A 158 5.27 -5.38 -31.67
C MET A 158 5.39 -3.85 -31.46
N PRO A 159 5.11 -3.33 -30.25
CA PRO A 159 5.21 -1.91 -29.97
C PRO A 159 6.65 -1.49 -29.68
N PHE A 160 7.49 -1.38 -30.71
CA PHE A 160 8.87 -0.90 -30.54
C PHE A 160 8.94 0.55 -30.07
N ASP A 161 9.98 0.89 -29.30
CA ASP A 161 10.32 2.28 -28.98
C ASP A 161 10.53 3.07 -30.29
N PRO A 162 9.73 4.12 -30.57
CA PRO A 162 9.86 4.90 -31.79
C PRO A 162 11.27 5.45 -32.02
N ALA A 163 12.05 5.68 -30.95
CA ALA A 163 13.41 6.18 -31.06
C ALA A 163 14.39 5.16 -31.67
N THR A 164 14.12 3.86 -31.56
CA THR A 164 15.01 2.77 -32.01
C THR A 164 14.27 1.74 -32.86
N GLU A 165 13.12 2.10 -33.42
CA GLU A 165 12.22 1.18 -34.13
C GLU A 165 12.89 0.59 -35.37
N GLU A 166 13.54 1.40 -36.20
CA GLU A 166 14.24 0.95 -37.40
C GLU A 166 15.39 -0.02 -37.07
N GLU A 167 16.21 0.32 -36.08
CA GLU A 167 17.32 -0.53 -35.62
C GLU A 167 16.82 -1.85 -35.02
N SER A 168 15.71 -1.79 -34.28
CA SER A 168 15.06 -2.99 -33.71
C SER A 168 14.53 -3.89 -34.82
N ARG A 169 13.87 -3.33 -35.83
CA ARG A 169 13.42 -4.09 -37.01
C ARG A 169 14.58 -4.71 -37.78
N ALA A 170 15.67 -3.96 -37.97
CA ALA A 170 16.89 -4.46 -38.64
C ALA A 170 17.51 -5.63 -37.87
N GLU A 171 17.53 -5.57 -36.53
CA GLU A 171 18.01 -6.66 -35.69
C GLU A 171 17.13 -7.92 -35.79
N PHE A 172 15.81 -7.77 -35.89
CA PHE A 172 14.89 -8.88 -36.12
C PHE A 172 15.10 -9.52 -37.51
N VAL A 173 15.22 -8.70 -38.56
CA VAL A 173 15.51 -9.15 -39.93
C VAL A 173 16.83 -9.95 -39.94
N ARG A 174 17.87 -9.41 -39.30
CA ARG A 174 19.17 -10.08 -39.16
C ARG A 174 19.07 -11.41 -38.41
N ARG A 175 18.31 -11.46 -37.30
CA ARG A 175 18.13 -12.68 -36.49
C ARG A 175 17.36 -13.77 -37.21
N ALA A 176 16.34 -13.40 -37.98
CA ALA A 176 15.54 -14.35 -38.75
C ALA A 176 16.20 -14.78 -40.06
N GLY A 177 17.25 -14.08 -40.52
CA GLY A 177 17.92 -14.37 -41.79
C GLY A 177 17.06 -14.06 -43.02
N VAL A 178 16.09 -13.15 -42.88
CA VAL A 178 15.19 -12.71 -43.97
C VAL A 178 15.74 -11.47 -44.66
N SER A 179 15.19 -11.11 -45.82
CA SER A 179 15.70 -10.01 -46.66
C SER A 179 15.20 -8.64 -46.22
N GLY A 180 14.01 -8.58 -45.59
CA GLY A 180 13.44 -7.34 -45.09
C GLY A 180 12.28 -7.56 -44.11
N TRP A 181 11.79 -6.48 -43.51
CA TRP A 181 10.69 -6.53 -42.54
C TRP A 181 9.38 -7.08 -43.13
N GLU A 182 9.16 -6.85 -44.43
CA GLU A 182 7.98 -7.33 -45.16
C GLU A 182 7.91 -8.87 -45.22
N ASP A 183 9.04 -9.58 -45.10
CA ASP A 183 9.07 -11.04 -45.07
C ASP A 183 8.40 -11.63 -43.81
N PHE A 184 8.18 -10.81 -42.78
CA PHE A 184 7.41 -11.21 -41.60
C PHE A 184 5.90 -11.07 -41.78
N VAL A 185 5.41 -10.42 -42.83
CA VAL A 185 3.97 -10.22 -43.05
C VAL A 185 3.30 -11.57 -43.27
N LEU A 186 2.37 -11.89 -42.38
CA LEU A 186 1.62 -13.14 -42.40
C LEU A 186 0.13 -12.85 -42.52
N SER A 187 -0.46 -13.20 -43.67
CA SER A 187 -1.86 -12.92 -44.00
C SER A 187 -2.55 -14.11 -44.67
N GLY A 188 -3.89 -14.08 -44.72
CA GLY A 188 -4.69 -15.06 -45.45
C GLY A 188 -4.52 -16.49 -44.93
N GLU A 189 -4.39 -17.45 -45.85
CA GLU A 189 -4.32 -18.88 -45.54
C GLU A 189 -3.13 -19.25 -44.64
N ALA A 190 -1.97 -18.61 -44.85
CA ALA A 190 -0.77 -18.87 -44.04
C ALA A 190 -0.95 -18.45 -42.57
N ARG A 191 -1.61 -17.30 -42.33
CA ARG A 191 -1.95 -16.86 -40.97
C ARG A 191 -2.95 -17.81 -40.32
N ALA A 192 -3.99 -18.22 -41.04
CA ALA A 192 -4.99 -19.15 -40.55
C ALA A 192 -4.38 -20.51 -40.17
N LYS A 193 -3.47 -21.05 -41.01
CA LYS A 193 -2.73 -22.29 -40.71
C LYS A 193 -1.89 -22.17 -39.45
N LEU A 194 -1.18 -21.06 -39.25
CA LEU A 194 -0.35 -20.87 -38.07
C LEU A 194 -1.20 -20.64 -36.79
N LEU A 195 -2.36 -19.98 -36.90
CA LEU A 195 -3.33 -19.87 -35.81
C LEU A 195 -3.92 -21.23 -35.41
N GLU A 196 -4.25 -22.09 -36.38
CA GLU A 196 -4.75 -23.45 -36.08
C GLU A 196 -3.65 -24.31 -35.45
N SER A 197 -2.39 -24.18 -35.91
CA SER A 197 -1.23 -24.80 -35.27
C SER A 197 -1.07 -24.34 -33.81
N LEU A 198 -1.18 -23.03 -33.57
CA LEU A 198 -1.13 -22.46 -32.22
C LEU A 198 -2.24 -23.02 -31.34
N LYS A 199 -3.47 -23.09 -31.88
CA LYS A 199 -4.62 -23.65 -31.20
C LYS A 199 -4.40 -25.11 -30.83
N SER A 200 -3.88 -25.93 -31.75
CA SER A 200 -3.55 -27.33 -31.46
C SER A 200 -2.51 -27.45 -30.35
N MET A 201 -1.41 -26.69 -30.43
CA MET A 201 -0.36 -26.69 -29.41
C MET A 201 -0.88 -26.28 -28.03
N LEU A 202 -1.70 -25.22 -27.97
CA LEU A 202 -2.36 -24.80 -26.74
C LEU A 202 -3.32 -25.88 -26.21
N GLY A 203 -3.91 -26.70 -27.08
CA GLY A 203 -4.77 -27.82 -26.67
C GLY A 203 -3.99 -28.88 -25.91
N ASP A 204 -2.83 -29.26 -26.44
CA ASP A 204 -1.93 -30.21 -25.78
C ASP A 204 -1.43 -29.66 -24.42
N LEU A 205 -1.13 -28.36 -24.36
CA LEU A 205 -0.73 -27.70 -23.11
C LEU A 205 -1.90 -27.59 -22.10
N ALA A 206 -3.13 -27.33 -22.56
CA ALA A 206 -4.32 -27.20 -21.72
C ALA A 206 -4.65 -28.50 -20.96
N VAL A 207 -4.22 -29.66 -21.47
CA VAL A 207 -4.35 -30.95 -20.76
C VAL A 207 -3.66 -30.89 -19.39
N LEU A 208 -2.53 -30.20 -19.26
CA LEU A 208 -1.82 -30.07 -17.98
C LEU A 208 -2.62 -29.22 -16.99
N PHE A 209 -3.19 -28.10 -17.44
CA PHE A 209 -4.03 -27.21 -16.61
C PHE A 209 -5.37 -27.84 -16.22
N SER A 210 -5.83 -28.85 -16.96
CA SER A 210 -7.09 -29.54 -16.68
C SER A 210 -6.96 -30.63 -15.61
N ARG A 211 -5.76 -30.88 -15.08
CA ARG A 211 -5.51 -31.94 -14.07
C ARG A 211 -6.05 -31.59 -12.69
N ASP A 212 -6.03 -30.31 -12.36
CA ASP A 212 -6.58 -29.76 -11.13
C ASP A 212 -7.46 -28.57 -11.48
N THR A 213 -8.77 -28.74 -11.34
CA THR A 213 -9.78 -27.73 -11.70
C THR A 213 -10.15 -26.82 -10.54
N SER A 214 -9.43 -26.89 -9.41
CA SER A 214 -9.67 -26.02 -8.25
C SER A 214 -9.26 -24.56 -8.45
N GLY A 215 -8.53 -24.26 -9.54
CA GLY A 215 -8.15 -22.91 -9.92
C GLY A 215 -7.43 -22.86 -11.27
N PRO A 216 -6.99 -21.66 -11.68
CA PRO A 216 -6.48 -21.41 -13.03
C PRO A 216 -5.02 -21.81 -13.26
N PHE A 217 -4.33 -22.31 -12.24
CA PHE A 217 -2.91 -22.68 -12.29
C PHE A 217 -2.72 -24.20 -12.47
N LEU A 218 -1.52 -24.63 -12.84
CA LEU A 218 -1.16 -26.05 -12.98
C LEU A 218 -1.38 -26.87 -11.70
N LEU A 219 -1.29 -26.22 -10.53
CA LEU A 219 -1.61 -26.77 -9.20
C LEU A 219 -2.94 -26.23 -8.65
N GLY A 220 -3.91 -26.01 -9.55
CA GLY A 220 -5.23 -25.49 -9.22
C GLY A 220 -5.18 -24.06 -8.69
N SER A 221 -5.36 -23.90 -7.38
CA SER A 221 -5.34 -22.59 -6.73
C SER A 221 -3.95 -22.01 -6.45
N LYS A 222 -2.88 -22.81 -6.59
CA LYS A 222 -1.50 -22.40 -6.27
C LYS A 222 -0.69 -22.10 -7.52
N ALA A 223 -0.32 -20.83 -7.72
CA ALA A 223 0.62 -20.43 -8.77
C ALA A 223 2.05 -20.90 -8.47
N SER A 224 2.79 -21.19 -9.54
CA SER A 224 4.20 -21.60 -9.55
C SER A 224 4.95 -20.89 -10.67
N TYR A 225 6.27 -21.09 -10.74
CA TYR A 225 7.07 -20.56 -11.84
C TYR A 225 6.70 -21.17 -13.20
N ALA A 226 6.17 -22.39 -13.24
CA ALA A 226 5.68 -23.01 -14.47
C ALA A 226 4.50 -22.23 -15.08
N ASP A 227 3.59 -21.73 -14.24
CA ASP A 227 2.50 -20.86 -14.66
C ASP A 227 3.02 -19.52 -15.22
N MET A 228 4.04 -18.95 -14.58
CA MET A 228 4.65 -17.68 -15.01
C MET A 228 5.39 -17.81 -16.35
N ILE A 229 5.99 -18.96 -16.63
CA ILE A 229 6.61 -19.25 -17.93
C ILE A 229 5.56 -19.12 -19.05
N VAL A 230 4.40 -19.77 -18.88
CA VAL A 230 3.30 -19.70 -19.86
C VAL A 230 2.70 -18.29 -19.88
N GLY A 231 2.43 -17.70 -18.72
CA GLY A 231 1.83 -16.37 -18.58
C GLY A 231 2.64 -15.26 -19.25
N ALA A 232 3.97 -15.32 -19.19
CA ALA A 232 4.83 -14.35 -19.85
C ALA A 232 4.70 -14.38 -21.39
N TRP A 233 4.45 -15.55 -21.97
CA TRP A 233 4.17 -15.68 -23.40
C TRP A 233 2.76 -15.25 -23.77
N LEU A 234 1.77 -15.56 -22.93
CA LEU A 234 0.41 -15.04 -23.09
C LEU A 234 0.38 -13.51 -23.04
N ARG A 235 1.20 -12.90 -22.16
CA ARG A 235 1.37 -11.45 -22.12
C ARG A 235 1.92 -10.89 -23.43
N MET A 236 2.89 -11.57 -24.04
CA MET A 236 3.40 -11.17 -25.35
C MET A 236 2.29 -11.20 -26.41
N MET A 237 1.49 -12.27 -26.45
CA MET A 237 0.36 -12.39 -27.38
C MET A 237 -0.68 -11.31 -27.13
N HIS A 238 -1.06 -11.05 -25.88
CA HIS A 238 -2.02 -10.01 -25.50
C HIS A 238 -1.64 -8.64 -26.06
N VAL A 239 -0.35 -8.28 -25.99
CA VAL A 239 0.14 -6.98 -26.45
C VAL A 239 0.30 -6.93 -27.98
N THR A 240 0.65 -8.04 -28.62
CA THR A 240 1.09 -8.05 -30.03
C THR A 240 0.08 -8.60 -31.03
N PHE A 241 -0.95 -9.32 -30.58
CA PHE A 241 -1.95 -9.88 -31.49
C PHE A 241 -3.06 -8.84 -31.77
N PRO A 242 -3.72 -8.93 -32.94
CA PRO A 242 -4.98 -8.23 -33.17
C PRO A 242 -6.01 -8.58 -32.09
N GLU A 243 -6.78 -7.59 -31.63
CA GLU A 243 -7.72 -7.74 -30.50
C GLU A 243 -8.72 -8.89 -30.70
N ASN A 244 -9.22 -9.07 -31.92
CA ASN A 244 -10.15 -10.15 -32.28
C ASN A 244 -9.52 -11.55 -32.22
N GLU A 245 -8.22 -11.66 -32.47
CA GLU A 245 -7.50 -12.93 -32.37
C GLU A 245 -7.09 -13.23 -30.93
N TRP A 246 -6.69 -12.23 -30.17
CA TRP A 246 -6.47 -12.39 -28.74
C TRP A 246 -7.75 -12.86 -28.01
N LYS A 247 -8.92 -12.30 -28.36
CA LYS A 247 -10.22 -12.78 -27.87
C LYS A 247 -10.51 -14.24 -28.25
N GLN A 248 -10.03 -14.71 -29.40
CA GLN A 248 -10.15 -16.11 -29.77
C GLN A 248 -9.22 -16.99 -28.94
N VAL A 249 -7.94 -16.62 -28.83
CA VAL A 249 -6.94 -17.36 -28.03
C VAL A 249 -7.40 -17.55 -26.59
N THR A 250 -7.94 -16.50 -25.97
CA THR A 250 -8.46 -16.53 -24.60
C THR A 250 -9.75 -17.34 -24.44
N SER A 251 -10.44 -17.69 -25.52
CA SER A 251 -11.66 -18.51 -25.50
C SER A 251 -11.42 -19.99 -25.84
N TRP A 252 -10.25 -20.34 -26.38
CA TRP A 252 -9.95 -21.71 -26.76
C TRP A 252 -9.83 -22.62 -25.55
N HIS A 253 -10.12 -23.91 -25.76
CA HIS A 253 -9.95 -24.97 -24.75
C HIS A 253 -10.62 -24.63 -23.42
N GLN A 254 -11.87 -24.16 -23.48
CA GLN A 254 -12.68 -23.76 -22.32
C GLN A 254 -12.14 -22.52 -21.57
N GLY A 255 -11.30 -21.71 -22.22
CA GLY A 255 -10.83 -20.44 -21.65
C GLY A 255 -9.61 -20.55 -20.74
N VAL A 256 -8.99 -21.73 -20.63
CA VAL A 256 -7.84 -22.02 -19.75
C VAL A 256 -6.78 -20.91 -19.77
N PHE A 257 -6.35 -20.47 -20.96
CA PHE A 257 -5.30 -19.45 -21.07
C PHE A 257 -5.81 -18.02 -20.88
N GLY A 258 -7.11 -17.78 -21.07
CA GLY A 258 -7.74 -16.52 -20.66
C GLY A 258 -7.77 -16.38 -19.15
N GLU A 259 -8.21 -17.43 -18.45
CA GLU A 259 -8.24 -17.49 -16.98
C GLU A 259 -6.84 -17.40 -16.38
N LEU A 260 -5.86 -18.13 -16.93
CA LEU A 260 -4.46 -18.04 -16.49
C LEU A 260 -3.90 -16.62 -16.66
N HIS A 261 -4.13 -15.99 -17.82
CA HIS A 261 -3.64 -14.64 -18.07
C HIS A 261 -4.26 -13.65 -17.07
N GLU A 262 -5.57 -13.71 -16.83
CA GLU A 262 -6.27 -12.87 -15.85
C GLU A 262 -5.77 -13.14 -14.42
N ALA A 263 -5.59 -14.41 -14.04
CA ALA A 263 -5.13 -14.78 -12.71
C ALA A 263 -3.70 -14.30 -12.42
N LEU A 264 -2.82 -14.23 -13.43
CA LEU A 264 -1.46 -13.72 -13.30
C LEU A 264 -1.36 -12.18 -13.35
N GLU A 265 -2.42 -11.45 -13.71
CA GLU A 265 -2.41 -9.98 -13.69
C GLU A 265 -2.15 -9.42 -12.27
N VAL A 266 -2.48 -10.18 -11.22
CA VAL A 266 -2.12 -9.82 -9.84
C VAL A 266 -0.61 -9.69 -9.63
N PHE A 267 0.19 -10.36 -10.46
CA PHE A 267 1.66 -10.30 -10.48
C PHE A 267 2.21 -9.50 -11.68
N ALA A 268 1.36 -8.97 -12.57
CA ALA A 268 1.78 -8.28 -13.79
C ALA A 268 2.08 -6.80 -13.58
N GLU A 269 1.30 -6.14 -12.72
CA GLU A 269 1.46 -4.72 -12.41
C GLU A 269 2.58 -4.49 -11.40
N HIS A 270 3.18 -3.29 -11.39
CA HIS A 270 4.07 -2.79 -10.34
C HIS A 270 3.31 -2.69 -8.99
N LYS A 271 2.95 -3.82 -8.40
CA LYS A 271 2.29 -3.91 -7.10
C LYS A 271 3.27 -3.94 -5.92
N HIS A 272 4.57 -3.79 -6.18
CA HIS A 272 5.58 -3.55 -5.12
C HIS A 272 6.11 -2.12 -5.05
N SER A 273 5.52 -1.19 -5.80
CA SER A 273 5.59 0.24 -5.48
C SER A 273 4.31 0.80 -4.86
N ASN A 274 3.28 -0.02 -4.68
CA ASN A 274 2.06 0.33 -3.97
C ASN A 274 1.53 -0.95 -3.31
N LEU A 275 1.44 -0.99 -1.98
CA LEU A 275 0.25 -1.61 -1.37
C LEU A 275 -0.92 -1.19 -2.27
N ILE A 276 -1.69 -2.10 -2.87
CA ILE A 276 -2.80 -1.70 -3.76
C ILE A 276 -3.68 -0.75 -2.96
N MET A 277 -3.48 0.54 -3.21
CA MET A 277 -4.33 1.55 -2.68
C MET A 277 -5.48 1.55 -3.64
N SER A 278 -6.65 1.23 -3.13
CA SER A 278 -7.93 1.19 -3.85
C SER A 278 -8.36 2.54 -4.44
N PHE A 279 -7.48 3.54 -4.36
CA PHE A 279 -7.72 4.95 -4.63
C PHE A 279 -6.51 5.61 -5.30
N GLU A 280 -6.79 6.68 -6.03
CA GLU A 280 -5.82 7.61 -6.60
C GLU A 280 -5.85 8.92 -5.82
N ILE A 281 -4.79 9.72 -5.95
CA ILE A 281 -4.80 11.11 -5.47
C ILE A 281 -5.52 12.01 -6.48
N TYR A 282 -6.47 12.81 -5.99
CA TYR A 282 -7.15 13.83 -6.79
C TYR A 282 -6.17 14.90 -7.27
N THR A 283 -6.09 15.08 -8.59
CA THR A 283 -5.38 16.19 -9.23
C THR A 283 -6.38 17.32 -9.54
N GLY A 284 -6.01 18.54 -9.18
CA GLY A 284 -6.88 19.72 -9.29
C GLY A 284 -6.87 20.57 -8.03
N THR A 285 -7.79 21.54 -7.99
CA THR A 285 -7.92 22.48 -6.88
C THR A 285 -8.84 21.97 -5.79
N TRP A 286 -8.41 22.08 -4.54
CA TRP A 286 -9.22 21.77 -3.37
C TRP A 286 -8.79 22.63 -2.18
N THR A 287 -9.47 22.50 -1.04
CA THR A 287 -9.16 23.28 0.17
C THR A 287 -8.91 22.35 1.34
N ASP A 288 -7.71 22.42 1.94
CA ASP A 288 -7.46 21.82 3.24
C ASP A 288 -8.08 22.68 4.34
N TRP A 289 -9.22 22.22 4.87
CA TRP A 289 -9.96 22.98 5.87
C TRP A 289 -9.28 23.04 7.24
N SER A 290 -8.17 22.32 7.45
CA SER A 290 -7.30 22.54 8.63
C SER A 290 -6.59 23.90 8.58
N ARG A 291 -6.40 24.47 7.39
CA ARG A 291 -5.68 25.76 7.20
C ARG A 291 -6.63 26.90 6.81
N GLY A 292 -7.95 26.66 6.91
CA GLY A 292 -8.97 27.63 6.52
C GLY A 292 -9.06 27.86 4.99
N ARG A 293 -9.97 28.75 4.59
CA ARG A 293 -10.34 28.93 3.17
C ARG A 293 -9.20 29.46 2.30
N VAL A 294 -8.33 30.29 2.86
CA VAL A 294 -7.30 31.01 2.09
C VAL A 294 -5.98 30.25 2.10
N LEU A 295 -5.42 29.95 3.27
CA LEU A 295 -4.14 29.23 3.39
C LEU A 295 -4.27 27.72 3.06
N GLY A 296 -5.49 27.18 3.10
CA GLY A 296 -5.79 25.80 2.70
C GLY A 296 -6.01 25.61 1.20
N ALA A 297 -6.16 26.69 0.42
CA ALA A 297 -6.39 26.60 -1.02
C ALA A 297 -5.16 25.98 -1.71
N THR A 298 -5.33 24.75 -2.19
CA THR A 298 -4.26 23.86 -2.66
C THR A 298 -4.55 23.39 -4.08
N LEU A 299 -3.52 23.40 -4.93
CA LEU A 299 -3.52 22.79 -6.25
C LEU A 299 -2.65 21.54 -6.21
N THR A 300 -3.23 20.37 -6.43
CA THR A 300 -2.51 19.10 -6.51
C THR A 300 -2.25 18.73 -7.96
N LEU A 301 -1.01 18.41 -8.30
CA LEU A 301 -0.57 18.07 -9.66
C LEU A 301 0.16 16.73 -9.70
N SER A 302 0.13 16.07 -10.87
CA SER A 302 0.96 14.91 -11.15
C SER A 302 2.45 15.27 -11.08
N SER A 303 3.34 14.29 -10.87
CA SER A 303 4.80 14.53 -10.86
C SER A 303 5.28 15.28 -12.12
N ARG A 304 4.73 14.90 -13.28
CA ARG A 304 5.02 15.53 -14.58
C ARG A 304 4.60 16.99 -14.60
N ASP A 305 3.33 17.28 -14.28
CA ASP A 305 2.78 18.63 -14.39
C ASP A 305 3.36 19.56 -13.31
N ALA A 306 3.63 19.02 -12.13
CA ALA A 306 4.33 19.72 -11.07
C ALA A 306 5.75 20.13 -11.49
N SER A 307 6.49 19.23 -12.17
CA SER A 307 7.82 19.54 -12.69
C SER A 307 7.78 20.63 -13.75
N LEU A 308 6.77 20.60 -14.64
CA LEU A 308 6.55 21.66 -15.63
C LEU A 308 6.23 23.00 -14.97
N LEU A 309 5.36 23.02 -13.96
CA LEU A 309 5.02 24.23 -13.21
C LEU A 309 6.24 24.79 -12.47
N LEU A 310 7.05 23.94 -11.84
CA LEU A 310 8.29 24.36 -11.17
C LEU A 310 9.29 24.97 -12.16
N ALA A 311 9.48 24.35 -13.33
CA ALA A 311 10.34 24.89 -14.38
C ALA A 311 9.81 26.24 -14.90
N PHE A 312 8.50 26.37 -15.08
CA PHE A 312 7.87 27.64 -15.46
C PHE A 312 8.09 28.71 -14.40
N ILE A 313 7.88 28.40 -13.12
CA ILE A 313 8.10 29.34 -12.01
C ILE A 313 9.56 29.80 -11.98
N ALA A 314 10.53 28.90 -12.14
CA ALA A 314 11.95 29.26 -12.17
C ALA A 314 12.29 30.20 -13.35
N ALA A 315 11.75 29.92 -14.54
CA ALA A 315 11.89 30.79 -15.70
C ALA A 315 11.21 32.16 -15.47
N PHE A 316 10.03 32.18 -14.86
CA PHE A 316 9.29 33.39 -14.53
C PHE A 316 10.03 34.28 -13.54
N VAL A 317 10.58 33.71 -12.46
CA VAL A 317 11.45 34.43 -11.50
C VAL A 317 12.67 35.03 -12.20
N THR A 318 13.25 34.33 -13.18
CA THR A 318 14.36 34.85 -13.98
C THR A 318 13.95 36.06 -14.83
N VAL A 319 12.75 36.02 -15.43
CA VAL A 319 12.20 37.19 -16.16
C VAL A 319 11.99 38.38 -15.21
N LEU A 320 11.40 38.16 -14.03
CA LEU A 320 11.23 39.20 -13.01
C LEU A 320 12.58 39.79 -12.58
N ALA A 321 13.61 38.96 -12.39
CA ALA A 321 14.96 39.39 -12.05
C ALA A 321 15.56 40.32 -13.12
N ILE A 322 15.35 40.01 -14.41
CA ILE A 322 15.82 40.85 -15.51
C ILE A 322 15.08 42.19 -15.51
N ARG A 323 13.75 42.18 -15.35
CA ARG A 323 12.93 43.40 -15.38
C ARG A 323 13.24 44.32 -14.20
N LEU A 324 13.35 43.77 -13.00
CA LEU A 324 13.70 44.54 -11.81
C LEU A 324 15.12 45.12 -11.92
N TRP A 325 16.08 44.39 -12.51
CA TRP A 325 17.42 44.89 -12.76
C TRP A 325 17.39 46.14 -13.65
N LEU A 326 16.60 46.13 -14.72
CA LEU A 326 16.48 47.29 -15.61
C LEU A 326 15.96 48.53 -14.87
N ILE A 327 14.97 48.36 -13.99
CA ILE A 327 14.42 49.45 -13.16
C ILE A 327 15.48 49.99 -12.21
N ILE A 328 16.18 49.10 -11.48
CA ILE A 328 17.22 49.49 -10.53
C ILE A 328 18.39 50.18 -11.25
N SER A 329 18.83 49.64 -12.40
CA SER A 329 19.93 50.20 -13.18
C SER A 329 19.59 51.58 -13.73
N PHE A 330 18.35 51.76 -14.24
CA PHE A 330 17.86 53.06 -14.70
C PHE A 330 17.74 54.06 -13.54
N ALA A 331 17.13 53.68 -12.42
CA ALA A 331 17.02 54.55 -11.24
C ALA A 331 18.40 54.96 -10.72
N THR A 332 19.34 54.00 -10.64
CA THR A 332 20.72 54.27 -10.23
C THR A 332 21.43 55.19 -11.21
N HIS A 333 21.24 55.01 -12.52
CA HIS A 333 21.75 55.92 -13.56
C HIS A 333 21.25 57.35 -13.34
N GLN A 334 19.94 57.53 -13.18
CA GLN A 334 19.31 58.85 -12.99
C GLN A 334 19.75 59.52 -11.68
N LEU A 335 19.75 58.80 -10.57
CA LEU A 335 20.18 59.33 -9.27
C LEU A 335 21.68 59.65 -9.23
N SER A 336 22.49 58.94 -10.01
CA SER A 336 23.93 59.14 -10.08
C SER A 336 24.34 60.19 -11.13
N ALA A 337 23.40 60.67 -11.95
CA ALA A 337 23.67 61.63 -13.01
C ALA A 337 23.84 63.04 -12.41
N ALA A 338 25.06 63.55 -12.46
CA ALA A 338 25.40 64.91 -12.05
C ALA A 338 25.80 65.75 -13.27
N GLY A 339 25.40 67.03 -13.29
CA GLY A 339 25.87 68.01 -14.28
C GLY A 339 27.36 68.36 -14.09
N GLY A 340 27.99 68.93 -15.13
CA GLY A 340 29.39 69.41 -15.07
C GLY A 340 30.43 68.48 -15.72
N LYS A 341 31.72 68.86 -15.59
CA LYS A 341 32.86 68.07 -16.11
C LYS A 341 33.21 66.94 -15.14
N HIS A 342 33.22 65.71 -15.62
CA HIS A 342 33.57 64.52 -14.86
C HIS A 342 34.74 63.76 -15.51
N ASP A 343 35.33 62.82 -14.78
CA ASP A 343 36.42 61.97 -15.28
C ASP A 343 35.91 60.82 -16.19
N GLY A 344 36.84 60.18 -16.92
CA GLY A 344 36.49 59.06 -17.82
C GLY A 344 35.83 57.88 -17.10
N LEU A 345 36.22 57.63 -15.84
CA LEU A 345 35.64 56.60 -14.98
C LEU A 345 34.14 56.83 -14.75
N TYR A 346 33.72 58.08 -14.51
CA TYR A 346 32.32 58.45 -14.36
C TYR A 346 31.50 58.12 -15.62
N TYR A 347 31.95 58.56 -16.80
CA TYR A 347 31.19 58.33 -18.04
C TYR A 347 31.07 56.86 -18.39
N GLN A 348 32.15 56.08 -18.25
CA GLN A 348 32.10 54.63 -18.44
C GLN A 348 31.12 53.94 -17.47
N ARG A 349 31.07 54.38 -16.21
CA ARG A 349 30.11 53.86 -15.21
C ARG A 349 28.67 54.16 -15.62
N GLN A 350 28.39 55.36 -16.09
CA GLN A 350 27.06 55.74 -16.59
C GLN A 350 26.66 54.95 -17.83
N VAL A 351 27.60 54.66 -18.73
CA VAL A 351 27.38 53.81 -19.91
C VAL A 351 27.02 52.38 -19.50
N ILE A 352 27.69 51.82 -18.49
CA ILE A 352 27.36 50.48 -17.97
C ILE A 352 25.93 50.47 -17.39
N LEU A 353 25.61 51.43 -16.50
CA LEU A 353 24.28 51.51 -15.86
C LEU A 353 23.14 51.76 -16.86
N ARG A 354 23.40 52.48 -17.95
CA ARG A 354 22.38 52.78 -18.97
C ARG A 354 22.14 51.63 -19.95
N ASN A 355 23.19 50.90 -20.33
CA ASN A 355 23.13 50.00 -21.48
C ASN A 355 23.17 48.50 -21.14
N ILE A 356 23.67 48.12 -19.97
CA ILE A 356 23.90 46.70 -19.64
C ILE A 356 22.65 46.10 -18.99
N LYS A 357 21.99 45.20 -19.73
CA LYS A 357 20.72 44.58 -19.34
C LYS A 357 20.84 43.39 -18.39
N SER A 358 22.07 42.97 -18.06
CA SER A 358 22.35 41.78 -17.25
C SER A 358 23.23 42.17 -16.05
N ALA A 359 22.73 41.92 -14.84
CA ALA A 359 23.46 42.22 -13.61
C ALA A 359 24.83 41.51 -13.53
N PRO A 360 24.97 40.21 -13.87
CA PRO A 360 26.28 39.56 -13.94
C PRO A 360 27.23 40.21 -14.95
N ALA A 361 26.72 40.63 -16.12
CA ALA A 361 27.54 41.32 -17.10
C ALA A 361 27.98 42.71 -16.60
N ALA A 362 27.10 43.43 -15.91
CA ALA A 362 27.43 44.72 -15.29
C ALA A 362 28.48 44.54 -14.18
N ALA A 363 28.36 43.49 -13.35
CA ALA A 363 29.34 43.15 -12.33
C ALA A 363 30.74 42.96 -12.92
N TRP A 364 30.82 42.16 -13.99
CA TRP A 364 32.07 41.89 -14.68
C TRP A 364 32.73 43.18 -15.22
N LEU A 365 31.93 44.05 -15.85
CA LEU A 365 32.41 45.33 -16.37
C LEU A 365 32.86 46.26 -15.24
N PHE A 366 32.16 46.32 -14.10
CA PHE A 366 32.58 47.12 -12.95
C PHE A 366 33.87 46.59 -12.30
N LEU A 367 34.07 45.27 -12.27
CA LEU A 367 35.32 44.66 -11.79
C LEU A 367 36.50 44.97 -12.72
N GLN A 368 36.30 44.86 -14.03
CA GLN A 368 37.30 45.28 -15.03
C GLN A 368 37.62 46.77 -14.86
N GLN A 369 36.59 47.60 -14.70
CA GLN A 369 36.76 49.03 -14.49
C GLN A 369 37.55 49.34 -13.19
N ALA A 370 37.29 48.62 -12.10
CA ALA A 370 38.04 48.72 -10.85
C ALA A 370 39.53 48.40 -11.04
N TRP A 371 39.84 47.37 -11.85
CA TRP A 371 41.20 46.94 -12.12
C TRP A 371 41.96 47.92 -13.03
N TYR A 372 41.36 48.30 -14.18
CA TYR A 372 42.02 49.16 -15.15
C TYR A 372 42.27 50.58 -14.64
N TRP A 373 41.36 51.13 -13.83
CA TRP A 373 41.51 52.47 -13.26
C TRP A 373 42.27 52.48 -11.92
N ARG A 374 42.85 51.36 -11.50
CA ARG A 374 43.64 51.28 -10.27
C ARG A 374 44.88 52.16 -10.38
N GLY A 375 44.95 53.20 -9.56
CA GLY A 375 46.06 54.16 -9.57
C GLY A 375 45.97 55.25 -10.65
N ILE A 376 44.93 55.24 -11.51
CA ILE A 376 44.72 56.27 -12.54
C ILE A 376 43.68 57.30 -12.09
N ALA A 377 42.52 56.85 -11.61
CA ALA A 377 41.46 57.72 -11.12
C ALA A 377 41.41 57.74 -9.59
N ARG A 378 41.10 58.90 -9.00
CA ARG A 378 40.99 59.07 -7.54
C ARG A 378 39.86 58.19 -7.00
N SER A 379 40.19 57.40 -5.98
CA SER A 379 39.24 56.51 -5.29
C SER A 379 38.51 55.54 -6.23
N SER A 380 39.17 55.07 -7.30
CA SER A 380 38.55 54.21 -8.33
C SER A 380 37.89 52.96 -7.75
N LEU A 381 38.56 52.25 -6.84
CA LEU A 381 38.02 51.06 -6.17
C LEU A 381 36.75 51.37 -5.38
N ALA A 382 36.72 52.47 -4.62
CA ALA A 382 35.55 52.87 -3.83
C ALA A 382 34.35 53.30 -4.71
N ARG A 383 34.60 53.69 -5.96
CA ARG A 383 33.57 54.15 -6.90
C ARG A 383 32.95 53.02 -7.75
N THR A 384 33.59 51.86 -7.83
CA THR A 384 33.18 50.74 -8.70
C THR A 384 32.91 49.44 -7.94
N ILE A 385 33.69 49.09 -6.90
CA ILE A 385 33.52 47.84 -6.14
C ILE A 385 32.13 47.73 -5.49
N PRO A 386 31.56 48.78 -4.84
CA PRO A 386 30.23 48.67 -4.26
C PRO A 386 29.14 48.31 -5.28
N LEU A 387 29.24 48.83 -6.52
CA LEU A 387 28.33 48.51 -7.60
C LEU A 387 28.54 47.07 -8.11
N ALA A 388 29.79 46.64 -8.26
CA ALA A 388 30.10 45.25 -8.61
C ALA A 388 29.54 44.27 -7.56
N LEU A 389 29.78 44.54 -6.28
CA LEU A 389 29.25 43.74 -5.17
C LEU A 389 27.73 43.71 -5.15
N PHE A 390 27.08 44.86 -5.35
CA PHE A 390 25.62 44.92 -5.46
C PHE A 390 25.11 44.03 -6.60
N CYS A 391 25.71 44.09 -7.79
CA CYS A 391 25.31 43.27 -8.94
C CYS A 391 25.49 41.77 -8.67
N ILE A 392 26.58 41.38 -8.01
CA ILE A 392 26.86 39.99 -7.60
C ILE A 392 25.83 39.55 -6.57
N LEU A 393 25.61 40.31 -5.50
CA LEU A 393 24.63 40.00 -4.46
C LEU A 393 23.20 39.92 -5.01
N TYR A 394 22.84 40.82 -5.93
CA TYR A 394 21.55 40.81 -6.63
C TYR A 394 21.37 39.51 -7.42
N SER A 395 22.39 39.13 -8.19
CA SER A 395 22.35 37.94 -9.05
C SER A 395 22.33 36.65 -8.21
N LEU A 396 23.13 36.59 -7.14
CA LEU A 396 23.09 35.49 -6.17
C LEU A 396 21.73 35.41 -5.47
N GLY A 397 21.17 36.54 -5.05
CA GLY A 397 19.85 36.60 -4.43
C GLY A 397 18.75 36.05 -5.32
N PHE A 398 18.72 36.44 -6.60
CA PHE A 398 17.73 35.92 -7.54
C PHE A 398 17.98 34.47 -7.98
N ALA A 399 19.23 34.03 -8.09
CA ALA A 399 19.54 32.62 -8.32
C ALA A 399 19.05 31.75 -7.15
N VAL A 400 19.26 32.22 -5.91
CA VAL A 400 18.74 31.60 -4.69
C VAL A 400 17.21 31.56 -4.74
N LEU A 401 16.53 32.68 -5.01
CA LEU A 401 15.07 32.71 -5.12
C LEU A 401 14.51 31.78 -6.20
N ALA A 402 15.18 31.67 -7.35
CA ALA A 402 14.78 30.75 -8.42
C ALA A 402 14.91 29.28 -7.99
N VAL A 403 15.97 28.91 -7.27
CA VAL A 403 16.16 27.54 -6.73
C VAL A 403 15.14 27.24 -5.62
N PHE A 404 14.89 28.21 -4.74
CA PHE A 404 13.93 28.08 -3.64
C PHE A 404 12.47 28.22 -4.09
N SER A 405 12.20 28.44 -5.37
CA SER A 405 10.83 28.46 -5.88
C SER A 405 10.09 27.13 -5.69
N SER A 406 10.83 26.03 -5.55
CA SER A 406 10.30 24.73 -5.13
C SER A 406 9.63 24.74 -3.76
N GLN A 407 10.02 25.64 -2.84
CA GLN A 407 9.40 25.78 -1.52
C GLN A 407 7.96 26.32 -1.57
N ILE A 408 7.50 26.84 -2.71
CA ILE A 408 6.07 27.16 -2.89
C ILE A 408 5.23 25.88 -2.73
N SER A 409 5.79 24.72 -3.09
CA SER A 409 5.19 23.41 -2.81
C SER A 409 5.16 23.09 -1.31
N ASP A 410 6.24 23.39 -0.58
CA ASP A 410 6.34 23.12 0.87
C ASP A 410 5.35 23.96 1.69
N SER A 411 4.97 25.14 1.18
CA SER A 411 3.97 25.99 1.81
C SER A 411 2.54 25.45 1.71
N ALA A 412 2.30 24.45 0.85
CA ALA A 412 0.99 23.84 0.62
C ALA A 412 0.62 22.82 1.72
N SER A 413 -0.58 22.23 1.62
CA SER A 413 -0.99 21.15 2.51
C SER A 413 -0.06 19.93 2.40
N ALA A 414 0.31 19.33 3.53
CA ALA A 414 0.99 18.03 3.55
C ALA A 414 0.06 16.87 3.17
N TYR A 415 -1.25 17.06 3.37
CA TYR A 415 -2.29 16.11 2.98
C TYR A 415 -2.66 16.25 1.52
N ARG A 416 -3.14 15.16 0.92
CA ARG A 416 -3.77 15.09 -0.40
C ARG A 416 -5.18 14.56 -0.29
N LEU A 417 -6.01 14.88 -1.29
CA LEU A 417 -7.40 14.43 -1.34
C LEU A 417 -7.50 13.11 -2.11
N LEU A 418 -8.26 12.16 -1.57
CA LEU A 418 -8.48 10.87 -2.19
C LEU A 418 -9.55 10.92 -3.27
N ARG A 419 -9.40 10.06 -4.27
CA ARG A 419 -10.42 9.79 -5.28
C ARG A 419 -10.44 8.30 -5.62
N SER A 420 -11.60 7.68 -5.58
CA SER A 420 -11.79 6.31 -6.07
C SER A 420 -13.09 6.19 -6.88
N PRO A 421 -13.10 5.43 -7.99
CA PRO A 421 -14.35 5.07 -8.67
C PRO A 421 -15.24 4.18 -7.80
N SER A 422 -14.65 3.51 -6.80
CA SER A 422 -15.29 2.56 -5.89
C SER A 422 -15.85 3.19 -4.61
N CYS A 423 -15.92 4.52 -4.52
CA CYS A 423 -16.52 5.19 -3.37
C CYS A 423 -17.99 4.77 -3.14
N GLY A 424 -18.33 4.49 -1.89
CA GLY A 424 -19.67 4.14 -1.43
C GLY A 424 -19.62 3.27 -0.16
N PHE A 425 -20.79 2.83 0.29
CA PHE A 425 -20.86 1.79 1.32
C PHE A 425 -20.44 0.47 0.71
N GLN A 426 -19.53 -0.22 1.38
CA GLN A 426 -18.98 -1.48 0.91
C GLN A 426 -19.62 -2.63 1.66
N THR A 427 -20.14 -3.60 0.91
CA THR A 427 -20.76 -4.81 1.45
C THR A 427 -20.02 -6.00 0.86
N PRO A 428 -19.22 -6.74 1.64
CA PRO A 428 -18.49 -7.89 1.13
C PRO A 428 -19.44 -9.05 0.82
N ARG A 429 -19.21 -9.74 -0.32
CA ARG A 429 -19.87 -11.02 -0.61
C ARG A 429 -19.25 -12.16 0.18
N GLU A 430 -17.94 -12.10 0.42
CA GLU A 430 -17.23 -12.97 1.37
C GLU A 430 -16.86 -12.21 2.66
N PRO A 431 -17.79 -12.04 3.62
CA PRO A 431 -17.56 -11.24 4.83
C PRO A 431 -16.38 -11.75 5.66
N TYR A 432 -16.20 -13.07 5.76
CA TYR A 432 -15.10 -13.66 6.54
C TYR A 432 -13.72 -13.35 5.94
N GLN A 433 -13.60 -13.37 4.61
CA GLN A 433 -12.34 -13.07 3.93
C GLN A 433 -11.98 -11.59 4.08
N LYS A 434 -12.97 -10.70 3.94
CA LYS A 434 -12.81 -9.26 4.18
C LYS A 434 -12.36 -8.98 5.62
N ALA A 435 -13.11 -9.48 6.59
CA ALA A 435 -12.81 -9.25 8.00
C ALA A 435 -11.44 -9.83 8.42
N THR A 436 -11.08 -11.04 7.94
CA THR A 436 -9.74 -11.60 8.18
C THR A 436 -8.63 -10.70 7.65
N PHE A 437 -8.76 -10.22 6.41
CA PHE A 437 -7.79 -9.32 5.81
C PHE A 437 -7.67 -7.99 6.58
N ASP A 438 -8.81 -7.37 6.92
CA ASP A 438 -8.82 -6.09 7.63
C ASP A 438 -8.17 -6.19 9.00
N ASN A 439 -8.57 -7.20 9.77
CA ASN A 439 -8.05 -7.42 11.13
C ASN A 439 -6.56 -7.75 11.12
N GLN A 440 -6.07 -8.51 10.13
CA GLN A 440 -4.63 -8.74 9.95
C GLN A 440 -3.89 -7.45 9.59
N ARG A 441 -4.42 -6.66 8.64
CA ARG A 441 -3.84 -5.38 8.23
C ARG A 441 -3.77 -4.40 9.39
N ALA A 442 -4.84 -4.27 10.17
CA ALA A 442 -4.88 -3.38 11.33
C ALA A 442 -3.91 -3.80 12.43
N ALA A 443 -3.80 -5.11 12.70
CA ALA A 443 -2.85 -5.64 13.69
C ALA A 443 -1.39 -5.47 13.28
N LEU A 444 -1.09 -5.59 11.98
CA LEU A 444 0.24 -5.27 11.44
C LEU A 444 0.53 -3.78 11.55
N TYR A 445 -0.45 -2.93 11.21
CA TYR A 445 -0.31 -1.48 11.30
C TYR A 445 -0.08 -1.01 12.73
N SER A 446 -0.90 -1.42 13.70
CA SER A 446 -0.75 -1.02 15.09
C SER A 446 0.62 -1.46 15.66
N LYS A 447 1.04 -2.70 15.37
CA LYS A 447 2.33 -3.25 15.81
C LYS A 447 3.52 -2.47 15.27
N GLU A 448 3.51 -2.18 13.98
CA GLU A 448 4.62 -1.52 13.29
C GLU A 448 4.64 0.00 13.51
N CYS A 449 3.46 0.62 13.55
CA CYS A 449 3.33 2.08 13.49
C CYS A 449 3.05 2.75 14.82
N TYR A 450 2.49 2.07 15.83
CA TYR A 450 2.29 2.71 17.14
C TYR A 450 3.58 2.65 17.97
N SER A 451 4.52 1.77 17.60
CA SER A 451 5.91 1.84 18.04
C SER A 451 6.67 2.95 17.29
N ASN A 452 7.83 3.40 17.78
CA ASN A 452 8.55 4.57 17.25
C ASN A 452 9.34 4.30 15.94
N THR A 453 8.76 3.51 15.05
CA THR A 453 9.37 2.98 13.81
C THR A 453 9.14 3.93 12.63
N SER A 454 10.05 3.97 11.66
CA SER A 454 9.96 4.87 10.49
C SER A 454 9.55 4.11 9.22
N SER A 455 8.44 3.36 9.27
CA SER A 455 7.94 2.62 8.11
C SER A 455 7.06 3.51 7.22
N PRO A 456 7.22 3.49 5.88
CA PRO A 456 6.37 4.25 4.95
C PRO A 456 4.87 3.92 5.08
N MET A 457 4.53 2.67 5.47
CA MET A 457 3.14 2.25 5.67
C MET A 457 2.42 3.09 6.73
N CYS A 458 3.15 3.69 7.66
CA CYS A 458 2.60 4.51 8.74
C CYS A 458 1.99 5.84 8.25
N ASN A 459 2.24 6.23 7.00
CA ASN A 459 1.68 7.44 6.39
C ASN A 459 0.35 7.21 5.66
N ILE A 460 -0.14 5.97 5.60
CA ILE A 460 -1.38 5.64 4.89
C ILE A 460 -2.61 6.25 5.59
N LEU A 461 -2.67 6.11 6.92
CA LEU A 461 -3.77 6.63 7.73
C LEU A 461 -3.59 8.13 8.02
N PRO A 462 -4.68 8.89 8.23
CA PRO A 462 -4.61 10.34 8.47
C PRO A 462 -3.75 10.69 9.70
N THR A 463 -3.99 9.96 10.79
CA THR A 463 -3.21 10.02 12.02
C THR A 463 -2.53 8.69 12.27
N ARG A 464 -1.27 8.75 12.70
CA ARG A 464 -0.43 7.58 12.91
C ARG A 464 -0.99 6.65 13.98
N GLU A 465 -1.48 7.22 15.08
CA GLU A 465 -1.99 6.51 16.24
C GLU A 465 -3.13 7.33 16.86
N LEU A 466 -4.20 6.65 17.26
CA LEU A 466 -5.26 7.25 18.05
C LEU A 466 -4.92 7.05 19.52
N ALA A 467 -4.54 8.13 20.21
CA ALA A 467 -4.14 8.06 21.60
C ALA A 467 -5.31 7.65 22.51
N TRP A 468 -4.98 6.83 23.51
CA TRP A 468 -5.90 6.39 24.55
C TRP A 468 -5.18 6.27 25.89
N ALA A 469 -5.96 6.24 26.97
CA ALA A 469 -5.47 6.12 28.33
C ALA A 469 -6.08 4.89 29.01
N SER A 470 -5.31 4.24 29.89
CA SER A 470 -5.79 3.19 30.76
C SER A 470 -6.01 3.66 32.18
N SER A 471 -6.91 3.00 32.89
CA SER A 471 -7.08 3.10 34.34
C SER A 471 -7.59 1.78 34.92
N TYR A 472 -7.42 1.60 36.22
CA TYR A 472 -8.00 0.49 36.96
C TYR A 472 -9.33 0.92 37.58
N VAL A 473 -10.34 0.08 37.46
CA VAL A 473 -11.70 0.32 37.97
C VAL A 473 -12.25 -0.94 38.62
N ASP A 474 -13.35 -0.79 39.36
CA ASP A 474 -14.09 -1.93 39.89
C ASP A 474 -14.68 -2.77 38.75
N CYS A 475 -14.85 -4.07 39.02
CA CYS A 475 -15.49 -5.00 38.09
C CYS A 475 -16.88 -4.45 37.66
N PRO A 476 -17.14 -4.29 36.35
CA PRO A 476 -18.43 -3.78 35.87
C PRO A 476 -19.54 -4.84 35.88
N PHE A 477 -19.19 -6.10 36.15
CA PHE A 477 -20.08 -7.25 36.17
C PHE A 477 -20.54 -7.57 37.61
N GLY A 478 -21.43 -8.54 37.78
CA GLY A 478 -21.90 -8.95 39.11
C GLY A 478 -20.76 -9.44 40.03
N GLU A 479 -20.80 -9.08 41.32
CA GLU A 479 -19.69 -9.25 42.28
C GLU A 479 -19.02 -10.65 42.30
N LYS A 480 -19.74 -11.71 41.94
CA LYS A 480 -19.26 -13.10 42.02
C LYS A 480 -18.66 -13.66 40.73
N VAL A 481 -18.76 -12.94 39.60
CA VAL A 481 -18.29 -13.46 38.30
C VAL A 481 -16.87 -13.02 37.96
N CYS A 482 -16.42 -11.90 38.50
CA CYS A 482 -15.07 -11.41 38.30
C CYS A 482 -14.06 -12.15 39.17
N LEU A 483 -12.84 -12.27 38.65
CA LEU A 483 -11.69 -12.62 39.49
C LEU A 483 -11.36 -11.44 40.42
N ASP A 484 -10.79 -11.71 41.60
CA ASP A 484 -10.37 -10.71 42.59
C ASP A 484 -9.12 -9.92 42.14
N VAL A 485 -9.24 -9.24 41.00
CA VAL A 485 -8.27 -8.32 40.41
C VAL A 485 -9.02 -7.13 39.82
N PRO A 486 -8.46 -5.91 39.84
CA PRO A 486 -9.11 -4.75 39.24
C PRO A 486 -9.40 -4.93 37.75
N ALA A 487 -10.53 -4.40 37.29
CA ALA A 487 -10.84 -4.35 35.88
C ALA A 487 -9.97 -3.28 35.18
N PHE A 488 -9.64 -3.53 33.92
CA PHE A 488 -8.81 -2.66 33.09
C PHE A 488 -9.70 -1.86 32.14
N LYS A 489 -9.78 -0.55 32.38
CA LYS A 489 -10.54 0.39 31.55
C LYS A 489 -9.62 1.09 30.57
N MET A 490 -10.00 1.09 29.30
CA MET A 490 -9.33 1.79 28.21
C MET A 490 -10.26 2.85 27.64
N GLU A 491 -9.78 4.08 27.54
CA GLU A 491 -10.57 5.21 27.05
C GLU A 491 -9.83 5.91 25.92
N SER A 492 -10.47 6.02 24.76
CA SER A 492 -9.93 6.84 23.69
C SER A 492 -9.96 8.31 24.09
N GLY A 493 -9.04 9.10 23.52
CA GLY A 493 -9.26 10.54 23.42
C GLY A 493 -10.55 10.87 22.67
N MET A 494 -10.96 12.14 22.70
CA MET A 494 -12.04 12.63 21.84
C MET A 494 -11.56 12.69 20.39
N ILE A 495 -11.89 11.65 19.61
CA ILE A 495 -11.50 11.47 18.21
C ILE A 495 -12.27 12.47 17.35
N ASP A 496 -11.55 13.40 16.72
CA ASP A 496 -12.10 14.36 15.78
C ASP A 496 -12.13 13.77 14.36
N THR A 497 -13.32 13.67 13.78
CA THR A 497 -13.49 13.09 12.43
C THR A 497 -12.67 13.77 11.34
N HIS A 498 -12.30 15.04 11.51
CA HIS A 498 -11.44 15.75 10.56
C HIS A 498 -9.96 15.49 10.81
N HIS A 499 -9.49 15.71 12.03
CA HIS A 499 -8.06 15.58 12.37
C HIS A 499 -7.60 14.12 12.41
N ASP A 500 -8.38 13.27 13.06
CA ASP A 500 -7.99 11.89 13.36
C ASP A 500 -8.44 10.91 12.29
N LEU A 501 -9.66 11.09 11.75
CA LEU A 501 -10.22 10.18 10.74
C LEU A 501 -10.12 10.72 9.30
N GLY A 502 -9.54 11.90 9.12
CA GLY A 502 -9.22 12.46 7.80
C GLY A 502 -10.40 12.96 6.97
N LEU A 503 -11.58 13.19 7.56
CA LEU A 503 -12.70 13.81 6.84
C LEU A 503 -12.46 15.31 6.68
N ASN A 504 -12.19 15.79 5.46
CA ASN A 504 -11.85 17.18 5.15
C ASN A 504 -13.05 18.16 5.28
N ASN A 505 -13.78 18.11 6.39
CA ASN A 505 -14.93 18.93 6.69
C ASN A 505 -14.58 20.34 7.21
N LEU A 506 -15.39 21.31 6.79
CA LEU A 506 -15.55 22.60 7.46
C LEU A 506 -15.83 22.40 8.96
N PRO A 507 -15.41 23.31 9.85
CA PRO A 507 -15.64 23.20 11.30
C PRO A 507 -17.10 22.86 11.66
N LYS A 508 -18.08 23.51 11.01
CA LYS A 508 -19.50 23.25 11.24
C LYS A 508 -19.99 21.84 10.89
N ASN A 509 -19.26 21.11 10.05
CA ASN A 509 -19.65 19.78 9.57
C ASN A 509 -18.87 18.66 10.30
N ARG A 510 -18.01 18.99 11.27
CA ARG A 510 -17.21 18.00 12.00
C ARG A 510 -18.02 17.32 13.08
N LEU A 511 -17.65 16.08 13.39
CA LEU A 511 -18.19 15.28 14.47
C LEU A 511 -17.04 14.81 15.37
N LYS A 512 -17.31 14.61 16.66
CA LYS A 512 -16.37 13.96 17.59
C LYS A 512 -16.94 12.63 18.09
N TYR A 513 -16.05 11.68 18.35
CA TYR A 513 -16.37 10.33 18.78
C TYR A 513 -15.46 9.90 19.93
N LYS A 514 -15.99 9.14 20.89
CA LYS A 514 -15.23 8.53 21.98
C LYS A 514 -15.66 7.08 22.16
N ARG A 515 -14.71 6.22 22.51
CA ARG A 515 -14.92 4.84 22.94
C ARG A 515 -14.37 4.61 24.33
N GLU A 516 -15.09 3.84 25.13
CA GLU A 516 -14.64 3.28 26.39
C GLU A 516 -14.82 1.77 26.37
N THR A 517 -13.80 1.03 26.81
CA THR A 517 -13.83 -0.43 26.90
C THR A 517 -13.32 -0.84 28.27
N THR A 518 -14.12 -1.59 29.03
CA THR A 518 -13.74 -2.10 30.35
C THR A 518 -13.69 -3.62 30.32
N CYS A 519 -12.54 -4.21 30.67
CA CYS A 519 -12.33 -5.65 30.66
C CYS A 519 -11.98 -6.18 32.05
N SER A 520 -12.50 -7.36 32.40
CA SER A 520 -12.16 -8.05 33.64
C SER A 520 -11.91 -9.54 33.37
N PRO A 521 -10.83 -10.12 33.91
CA PRO A 521 -10.70 -11.56 34.05
C PRO A 521 -11.85 -12.09 34.92
N LEU A 522 -12.37 -13.27 34.58
CA LEU A 522 -13.50 -13.88 35.28
C LEU A 522 -13.04 -15.05 36.16
N ASP A 523 -13.77 -15.27 37.26
CA ASP A 523 -13.59 -16.42 38.13
C ASP A 523 -14.28 -17.65 37.54
N THR A 524 -13.51 -18.72 37.33
CA THR A 524 -14.04 -19.99 36.85
C THR A 524 -14.68 -20.82 37.95
N GLY A 525 -14.45 -20.53 39.23
CA GLY A 525 -14.86 -21.34 40.38
C GLY A 525 -16.29 -21.86 40.31
N ASN A 526 -17.28 -20.97 40.43
CA ASN A 526 -18.70 -21.35 40.35
C ASN A 526 -19.24 -21.45 38.91
N PHE A 527 -18.43 -21.11 37.91
CA PHE A 527 -18.82 -21.02 36.50
C PHE A 527 -18.21 -22.14 35.65
N HIS A 528 -17.80 -23.24 36.26
CA HIS A 528 -17.42 -24.46 35.57
C HIS A 528 -18.03 -25.72 36.19
N GLN A 529 -18.21 -26.75 35.37
CA GLN A 529 -18.68 -28.05 35.81
C GLN A 529 -17.99 -29.17 35.02
N TYR A 530 -17.40 -30.14 35.71
CA TYR A 530 -16.91 -31.36 35.07
C TYR A 530 -18.07 -32.22 34.57
N ILE A 531 -17.96 -32.72 33.34
CA ILE A 531 -18.97 -33.61 32.75
C ILE A 531 -18.84 -35.00 33.37
N ASN A 532 -19.96 -35.49 33.91
CA ASN A 532 -20.02 -36.81 34.53
C ASN A 532 -19.87 -37.94 33.51
N GLY A 533 -19.60 -39.16 33.99
CA GLY A 533 -19.26 -40.27 33.11
C GLY A 533 -20.31 -40.73 32.12
N SER A 534 -21.59 -40.75 32.52
CA SER A 534 -22.68 -41.11 31.62
C SER A 534 -22.81 -40.12 30.46
N GLU A 535 -22.67 -38.82 30.74
CA GLU A 535 -22.75 -37.77 29.73
C GLU A 535 -21.47 -37.74 28.88
N ALA A 536 -20.29 -37.85 29.49
CA ALA A 536 -19.01 -37.91 28.78
C ALA A 536 -18.95 -39.09 27.81
N LYS A 537 -19.39 -40.29 28.24
CA LYS A 537 -19.47 -41.49 27.38
C LYS A 537 -20.44 -41.31 26.23
N SER A 538 -21.57 -40.64 26.44
CA SER A 538 -22.51 -40.33 25.36
C SER A 538 -21.92 -39.40 24.29
N LEU A 539 -20.97 -38.56 24.69
CA LEU A 539 -20.20 -37.68 23.80
C LEU A 539 -18.94 -38.37 23.23
N GLY A 540 -18.70 -39.65 23.53
CA GLY A 540 -17.55 -40.41 23.06
C GLY A 540 -16.26 -40.21 23.87
N TRP A 541 -16.34 -39.67 25.08
CA TRP A 541 -15.18 -39.33 25.92
C TRP A 541 -15.14 -40.09 27.26
N PRO A 542 -13.95 -40.35 27.82
CA PRO A 542 -13.81 -40.85 29.19
C PRO A 542 -14.37 -39.89 30.25
N ASP A 543 -14.72 -40.41 31.43
CA ASP A 543 -15.21 -39.62 32.56
C ASP A 543 -14.19 -38.53 32.97
N ASN A 544 -14.69 -37.35 33.38
CA ASN A 544 -13.91 -36.24 33.94
C ASN A 544 -12.85 -35.58 33.01
N VAL A 545 -12.91 -35.81 31.69
CA VAL A 545 -11.99 -35.14 30.73
C VAL A 545 -12.58 -33.91 30.06
N LEU A 546 -13.86 -33.63 30.30
CA LEU A 546 -14.57 -32.49 29.73
C LEU A 546 -15.02 -31.52 30.83
N ILE A 547 -14.86 -30.24 30.59
CA ILE A 547 -15.24 -29.14 31.49
C ILE A 547 -16.21 -28.22 30.74
N LYS A 548 -17.42 -28.06 31.27
CA LYS A 548 -18.38 -27.04 30.83
C LYS A 548 -18.08 -25.72 31.53
N TYR A 549 -18.05 -24.63 30.78
CA TYR A 549 -18.03 -23.26 31.29
C TYR A 549 -19.43 -22.67 31.16
N LEU A 550 -19.94 -22.07 32.24
CA LEU A 550 -21.35 -21.73 32.45
C LEU A 550 -21.64 -20.22 32.41
N TYR A 551 -20.96 -19.48 31.55
CA TYR A 551 -21.14 -18.03 31.41
C TYR A 551 -22.36 -17.61 30.57
N GLY A 552 -23.19 -18.57 30.14
CA GLY A 552 -24.33 -18.33 29.28
C GLY A 552 -24.84 -19.62 28.61
N LYS A 553 -25.95 -19.48 27.89
CA LYS A 553 -26.68 -20.56 27.22
C LYS A 553 -26.53 -20.47 25.70
N ARG A 554 -26.28 -21.59 25.03
CA ARG A 554 -26.46 -21.69 23.57
C ARG A 554 -27.89 -22.11 23.25
N LEU A 555 -28.57 -21.37 22.35
CA LEU A 555 -30.01 -21.59 22.09
C LEU A 555 -30.31 -22.83 21.25
N ASN A 556 -29.33 -23.35 20.49
CA ASN A 556 -29.48 -24.56 19.67
C ASN A 556 -28.95 -25.85 20.34
N ASP A 557 -28.43 -25.75 21.56
CA ASP A 557 -27.84 -26.88 22.27
C ASP A 557 -28.82 -27.41 23.32
N THR A 558 -28.90 -28.73 23.49
CA THR A 558 -29.66 -29.36 24.58
C THR A 558 -29.00 -29.12 25.93
N VAL A 559 -27.75 -28.64 25.93
CA VAL A 559 -26.90 -28.47 27.10
C VAL A 559 -26.69 -26.98 27.42
N ASN A 560 -27.18 -26.55 28.60
CA ASN A 560 -27.15 -25.17 29.07
C ASN A 560 -25.75 -24.68 29.52
N HIS A 561 -24.85 -24.41 28.57
CA HIS A 561 -23.48 -23.96 28.85
C HIS A 561 -22.89 -23.10 27.72
N THR A 562 -21.84 -22.33 28.01
CA THR A 562 -21.12 -21.49 27.04
C THR A 562 -20.16 -22.31 26.21
N HIS A 563 -19.26 -23.07 26.84
CA HIS A 563 -18.18 -23.79 26.15
C HIS A 563 -17.80 -25.09 26.84
N THR A 564 -17.55 -26.14 26.08
CA THR A 564 -16.99 -27.40 26.60
C THR A 564 -15.53 -27.51 26.19
N TYR A 565 -14.64 -27.56 27.18
CA TYR A 565 -13.20 -27.75 27.00
C TYR A 565 -12.80 -29.18 27.32
N ASN A 566 -11.81 -29.71 26.58
CA ASN A 566 -11.26 -31.04 26.81
C ASN A 566 -9.87 -30.94 27.46
N THR A 567 -9.71 -31.55 28.64
CA THR A 567 -8.45 -31.52 29.41
C THR A 567 -7.28 -32.19 28.70
N TYR A 568 -7.54 -33.07 27.72
CA TYR A 568 -6.49 -33.62 26.87
C TYR A 568 -5.75 -32.55 26.07
N GLY A 569 -6.30 -31.34 25.89
CA GLY A 569 -5.61 -30.21 25.27
C GLY A 569 -4.19 -29.98 25.82
N ARG A 570 -3.96 -30.26 27.11
CA ARG A 570 -2.64 -30.17 27.74
C ARG A 570 -1.61 -31.20 27.25
N ASN A 571 -2.06 -32.34 26.73
CA ASN A 571 -1.20 -33.45 26.29
C ASN A 571 -1.19 -33.66 24.76
N LEU A 572 -1.84 -32.78 24.00
CA LEU A 572 -1.98 -32.91 22.53
C LEU A 572 -0.93 -32.10 21.75
N ASN A 573 0.03 -31.48 22.43
CA ASN A 573 1.07 -30.64 21.84
C ASN A 573 0.51 -29.44 21.06
N ILE A 574 -0.53 -28.81 21.62
CA ILE A 574 -1.24 -27.67 21.03
C ILE A 574 -0.86 -26.39 21.81
N GLY A 575 -0.59 -25.31 21.09
CA GLY A 575 -0.38 -23.97 21.67
C GLY A 575 -1.67 -23.34 22.21
N TYR A 576 -1.72 -22.01 22.34
CA TYR A 576 -2.94 -21.36 22.82
C TYR A 576 -4.13 -21.63 21.90
N SER A 577 -5.31 -21.75 22.48
CA SER A 577 -6.59 -21.75 21.77
C SER A 577 -7.50 -20.68 22.35
N THR A 578 -8.32 -20.08 21.50
CA THR A 578 -9.25 -19.03 21.91
C THR A 578 -10.63 -19.27 21.35
N TRP A 579 -11.64 -18.92 22.15
CA TRP A 579 -13.04 -18.88 21.72
C TRP A 579 -13.65 -17.57 22.15
N VAL A 580 -14.57 -17.04 21.35
CA VAL A 580 -15.16 -15.73 21.60
C VAL A 580 -16.67 -15.77 21.39
N TYR A 581 -17.38 -15.02 22.23
CA TYR A 581 -18.82 -14.90 22.27
C TYR A 581 -19.18 -13.42 22.39
N TYR A 582 -20.34 -13.05 21.87
CA TYR A 582 -20.76 -11.66 21.80
C TYR A 582 -22.26 -11.50 22.02
N TYR A 583 -22.63 -10.41 22.68
CA TYR A 583 -24.01 -10.05 22.97
C TYR A 583 -24.17 -8.51 23.01
N PRO A 584 -25.23 -7.93 22.42
CA PRO A 584 -26.31 -8.59 21.69
C PRO A 584 -25.92 -8.89 20.23
N TYR A 585 -26.16 -10.13 19.77
CA TYR A 585 -26.04 -10.51 18.36
C TYR A 585 -27.43 -10.70 17.73
N ASN A 586 -27.59 -10.34 16.45
CA ASN A 586 -28.89 -10.35 15.76
C ASN A 586 -29.50 -11.76 15.69
N ASP A 587 -28.65 -12.78 15.46
CA ASP A 587 -29.01 -14.17 15.58
C ASP A 587 -28.55 -14.63 16.97
N ILE A 588 -29.45 -14.69 17.97
CA ILE A 588 -29.05 -15.02 19.34
C ILE A 588 -28.53 -16.48 19.36
N ILE A 589 -27.22 -16.67 19.14
CA ILE A 589 -26.55 -17.97 19.18
C ILE A 589 -26.17 -18.29 20.62
N TRP A 590 -25.84 -17.26 21.40
CA TRP A 590 -25.44 -17.33 22.80
C TRP A 590 -26.10 -16.21 23.60
N GLN A 591 -26.60 -16.54 24.78
CA GLN A 591 -27.19 -15.62 25.74
C GLN A 591 -26.36 -15.68 27.03
N PRO A 592 -25.77 -14.56 27.49
CA PRO A 592 -24.97 -14.53 28.72
C PRO A 592 -25.83 -14.78 29.96
N VAL A 593 -25.19 -15.17 31.06
CA VAL A 593 -25.81 -15.12 32.40
C VAL A 593 -26.06 -13.69 32.85
N ASP A 594 -27.02 -13.49 33.75
CA ASP A 594 -27.43 -12.17 34.23
C ASP A 594 -26.26 -11.41 34.87
N GLU A 595 -25.31 -12.11 35.50
CA GLU A 595 -24.13 -11.51 36.11
C GLU A 595 -23.20 -10.80 35.11
N LEU A 596 -23.26 -11.16 33.82
CA LEU A 596 -22.47 -10.51 32.76
C LEU A 596 -23.22 -9.38 32.04
N LEU A 597 -24.50 -9.19 32.32
CA LEU A 597 -25.31 -8.17 31.66
C LEU A 597 -25.09 -6.80 32.30
N VAL A 598 -24.54 -5.88 31.52
CA VAL A 598 -24.40 -4.47 31.87
C VAL A 598 -25.28 -3.65 30.91
N PRO A 599 -26.23 -2.84 31.41
CA PRO A 599 -27.11 -2.04 30.56
C PRO A 599 -26.33 -1.09 29.64
N ASP A 600 -26.84 -0.87 28.42
CA ASP A 600 -26.28 0.07 27.43
C ASP A 600 -24.80 -0.22 27.09
N THR A 601 -24.43 -1.50 27.01
CA THR A 601 -23.09 -1.96 26.60
C THR A 601 -23.15 -3.10 25.59
N ASP A 602 -22.09 -3.20 24.79
CA ASP A 602 -21.82 -4.39 23.97
C ASP A 602 -20.85 -5.32 24.73
N LEU A 603 -21.23 -6.58 24.94
CA LEU A 603 -20.45 -7.59 25.67
C LEU A 603 -19.64 -8.46 24.70
N THR A 604 -18.33 -8.58 24.95
CA THR A 604 -17.46 -9.62 24.38
C THR A 604 -16.93 -10.52 25.49
N LEU A 605 -17.20 -11.82 25.42
CA LEU A 605 -16.59 -12.84 26.28
C LEU A 605 -15.55 -13.62 25.48
N MET A 606 -14.31 -13.68 25.95
CA MET A 606 -13.25 -14.50 25.36
C MET A 606 -12.74 -15.54 26.35
N LEU A 607 -12.46 -16.73 25.85
CA LEU A 607 -11.93 -17.87 26.59
C LEU A 607 -10.54 -18.18 26.05
N ILE A 608 -9.51 -18.13 26.91
CA ILE A 608 -8.12 -18.40 26.52
C ILE A 608 -7.67 -19.71 27.17
N ALA A 609 -7.40 -20.73 26.37
CA ALA A 609 -6.82 -21.98 26.85
C ALA A 609 -5.32 -22.04 26.51
N PRO A 610 -4.43 -22.19 27.50
CA PRO A 610 -3.00 -22.35 27.25
C PRO A 610 -2.61 -23.76 26.77
N ASN A 611 -3.49 -24.77 26.90
CA ASN A 611 -3.27 -26.14 26.43
C ASN A 611 -1.92 -26.73 26.87
N SER A 612 -1.04 -27.08 25.93
CA SER A 612 0.26 -27.73 26.18
C SER A 612 1.40 -26.74 26.46
N VAL A 613 1.13 -25.42 26.47
CA VAL A 613 2.19 -24.42 26.64
C VAL A 613 2.88 -24.58 27.99
N VAL A 614 4.21 -24.70 27.98
CA VAL A 614 5.07 -24.78 29.15
C VAL A 614 5.91 -23.52 29.24
N HIS A 615 5.77 -22.78 30.33
CA HIS A 615 6.50 -21.54 30.55
C HIS A 615 7.89 -21.82 31.12
N LEU A 616 8.91 -21.12 30.61
CA LEU A 616 10.29 -21.25 31.10
C LEU A 616 10.52 -20.63 32.50
N LYS A 617 9.62 -19.74 32.93
CA LYS A 617 9.64 -19.08 34.24
C LYS A 617 8.22 -19.08 34.82
N PRO A 618 8.08 -19.07 36.16
CA PRO A 618 6.78 -18.91 36.76
C PRO A 618 6.20 -17.52 36.41
N ASN A 619 4.88 -17.44 36.36
CA ASN A 619 4.16 -16.21 36.03
C ASN A 619 2.92 -16.07 36.92
N ASP A 620 2.67 -14.87 37.42
CA ASP A 620 1.60 -14.50 38.36
C ASP A 620 0.47 -13.69 37.70
N ASP A 621 0.52 -13.51 36.37
CA ASP A 621 -0.56 -12.89 35.61
C ASP A 621 -1.90 -13.61 35.82
N PRO A 622 -3.03 -12.90 36.04
CA PRO A 622 -4.32 -13.52 36.38
C PRO A 622 -4.91 -14.43 35.28
N VAL A 623 -4.50 -14.25 34.02
CA VAL A 623 -4.99 -15.02 32.86
C VAL A 623 -3.94 -16.05 32.43
N PHE A 624 -2.66 -15.68 32.46
CA PHE A 624 -1.52 -16.49 32.02
C PHE A 624 -0.71 -17.07 33.19
N ALA A 625 -1.34 -17.23 34.37
CA ALA A 625 -0.70 -17.79 35.55
C ALA A 625 -0.14 -19.18 35.27
N ALA A 626 1.12 -19.38 35.63
CA ALA A 626 1.84 -20.64 35.47
C ALA A 626 2.79 -20.86 36.65
N SER A 627 2.38 -21.71 37.59
CA SER A 627 3.13 -22.03 38.80
C SER A 627 3.33 -23.54 39.01
N ILE A 628 2.61 -24.38 38.26
CA ILE A 628 2.68 -25.84 38.39
C ILE A 628 4.00 -26.36 37.81
N VAL A 629 4.94 -26.74 38.67
CA VAL A 629 6.26 -27.23 38.26
C VAL A 629 6.16 -28.53 37.47
N THR A 630 6.86 -28.59 36.33
CA THR A 630 7.01 -29.79 35.50
C THR A 630 8.46 -29.94 35.01
N ASN A 631 8.84 -31.14 34.58
CA ASN A 631 10.14 -31.40 33.97
C ASN A 631 9.95 -31.71 32.48
N VAL A 632 10.51 -30.86 31.63
CA VAL A 632 10.44 -31.01 30.17
C VAL A 632 11.86 -31.09 29.64
N GLN A 633 12.21 -32.24 29.06
CA GLN A 633 13.53 -32.49 28.45
C GLN A 633 14.73 -32.23 29.39
N GLY A 634 14.56 -32.45 30.70
CA GLY A 634 15.62 -32.25 31.69
C GLY A 634 15.75 -30.82 32.22
N ALA A 635 14.86 -29.90 31.82
CA ALA A 635 14.76 -28.55 32.34
C ALA A 635 13.46 -28.35 33.14
N VAL A 636 13.53 -27.48 34.15
CA VAL A 636 12.36 -27.09 34.95
C VAL A 636 11.49 -26.14 34.12
N GLY A 637 10.21 -26.48 33.96
CA GLY A 637 9.19 -25.64 33.34
C GLY A 637 7.97 -25.49 34.24
N TYR A 638 7.05 -24.60 33.85
CA TYR A 638 5.86 -24.26 34.61
C TYR A 638 4.62 -24.41 33.73
N LEU A 639 3.70 -25.28 34.14
CA LEU A 639 2.40 -25.47 33.51
C LEU A 639 1.40 -24.40 33.98
N PRO A 640 0.41 -24.08 33.15
CA PRO A 640 -0.63 -23.12 33.50
C PRO A 640 -1.52 -23.61 34.64
N ASP A 641 -1.94 -22.66 35.48
CA ASP A 641 -2.72 -22.92 36.70
C ASP A 641 -4.19 -23.25 36.39
N ARG A 642 -4.68 -22.77 35.24
CA ARG A 642 -6.07 -22.95 34.79
C ARG A 642 -6.12 -23.65 33.44
N TRP A 643 -7.21 -24.36 33.20
CA TRP A 643 -7.50 -24.98 31.89
C TRP A 643 -7.93 -23.95 30.84
N VAL A 644 -8.78 -23.01 31.25
CA VAL A 644 -9.24 -21.88 30.45
C VAL A 644 -9.32 -20.66 31.37
N SER A 645 -8.85 -19.52 30.85
CA SER A 645 -8.90 -18.22 31.51
C SER A 645 -9.88 -17.31 30.74
N PRO A 646 -11.10 -17.11 31.27
CA PRO A 646 -12.10 -16.21 30.68
C PRO A 646 -11.81 -14.73 30.96
N ILE A 647 -12.09 -13.87 29.98
CA ILE A 647 -12.11 -12.41 30.11
C ILE A 647 -13.41 -11.90 29.49
N ALA A 648 -14.15 -11.04 30.20
CA ALA A 648 -15.27 -10.31 29.63
C ALA A 648 -14.94 -8.82 29.49
N CYS A 649 -15.39 -8.23 28.39
CA CYS A 649 -15.20 -6.83 28.05
C CYS A 649 -16.54 -6.20 27.67
N VAL A 650 -16.80 -4.99 28.16
CA VAL A 650 -17.95 -4.16 27.76
C VAL A 650 -17.49 -2.92 27.03
N ASP A 651 -18.11 -2.64 25.88
CA ASP A 651 -17.85 -1.47 25.05
C ASP A 651 -18.97 -0.43 25.18
N GLN A 652 -18.58 0.84 25.23
CA GLN A 652 -19.48 1.99 25.17
C GLN A 652 -18.93 3.07 24.25
N HIS A 653 -19.85 3.86 23.70
CA HIS A 653 -19.61 4.82 22.65
C HIS A 653 -20.29 6.15 22.94
N GLN A 654 -19.67 7.25 22.53
CA GLN A 654 -20.25 8.58 22.63
C GLN A 654 -19.99 9.38 21.35
N VAL A 655 -21.02 10.12 20.89
CA VAL A 655 -20.93 11.02 19.75
C VAL A 655 -21.27 12.44 20.19
N CYS A 656 -20.46 13.40 19.78
CA CYS A 656 -20.58 14.81 20.15
C CYS A 656 -20.67 15.73 18.94
N ASN A 657 -21.54 16.74 19.05
CA ASN A 657 -21.64 17.85 18.13
C ASN A 657 -20.78 19.02 18.60
N PRO A 658 -19.63 19.31 17.97
CA PRO A 658 -18.74 20.38 18.42
C PRO A 658 -19.33 21.79 18.23
N ASN A 659 -20.41 21.96 17.46
CA ASN A 659 -21.02 23.27 17.23
C ASN A 659 -21.80 23.80 18.43
N ASN A 660 -22.30 22.91 19.27
CA ASN A 660 -23.12 23.24 20.45
C ASN A 660 -22.63 22.51 21.72
N ASN A 661 -21.54 21.75 21.63
CA ASN A 661 -20.94 20.95 22.70
C ASN A 661 -21.90 19.93 23.34
N LYS A 662 -22.94 19.50 22.63
CA LYS A 662 -23.84 18.45 23.11
C LYS A 662 -23.33 17.08 22.69
N CYS A 663 -23.43 16.12 23.59
CA CYS A 663 -23.02 14.73 23.38
C CYS A 663 -24.17 13.78 23.72
N THR A 664 -24.17 12.60 23.09
CA THR A 664 -24.95 11.48 23.59
C THR A 664 -24.43 11.03 24.96
N PRO A 665 -25.23 10.31 25.75
CA PRO A 665 -24.69 9.46 26.82
C PRO A 665 -23.72 8.41 26.22
N LEU A 666 -22.94 7.78 27.11
CA LEU A 666 -22.21 6.55 26.77
C LEU A 666 -23.24 5.43 26.62
N LEU A 667 -23.29 4.82 25.44
CA LEU A 667 -24.27 3.79 25.07
C LEU A 667 -23.58 2.71 24.23
N ASP A 668 -24.25 1.58 24.03
CA ASP A 668 -23.84 0.57 23.06
C ASP A 668 -23.81 1.13 21.62
N ARG A 669 -23.26 0.34 20.69
CA ARG A 669 -23.07 0.74 19.28
C ARG A 669 -24.36 1.13 18.56
N GLN A 670 -25.51 0.59 18.95
CA GLN A 670 -26.79 0.89 18.32
C GLN A 670 -27.43 2.12 18.99
N GLY A 671 -27.51 2.11 20.32
CA GLY A 671 -28.05 3.18 21.14
C GLY A 671 -27.34 4.51 20.93
N VAL A 672 -26.01 4.50 20.74
CA VAL A 672 -25.25 5.74 20.47
C VAL A 672 -25.67 6.39 19.14
N ILE A 673 -25.90 5.59 18.09
CA ILE A 673 -26.30 6.09 16.78
C ILE A 673 -27.74 6.57 16.84
N GLU A 674 -28.65 5.80 17.45
CA GLU A 674 -30.04 6.21 17.64
C GLU A 674 -30.15 7.50 18.46
N SER A 675 -29.39 7.62 19.54
CA SER A 675 -29.33 8.84 20.35
C SER A 675 -28.73 10.02 19.60
N ALA A 676 -27.74 9.79 18.73
CA ALA A 676 -27.12 10.85 17.91
C ALA A 676 -28.10 11.41 16.86
N MET A 677 -29.06 10.61 16.40
CA MET A 677 -30.09 11.02 15.43
C MET A 677 -31.25 11.80 16.05
N LYS A 678 -31.33 11.91 17.39
CA LYS A 678 -32.35 12.72 18.07
C LYS A 678 -32.09 14.22 17.92
N ASP A 679 -33.18 15.00 17.86
CA ASP A 679 -33.13 16.47 17.73
C ASP A 679 -32.35 17.16 18.87
N SER A 680 -32.24 16.51 20.03
CA SER A 680 -31.50 17.02 21.19
C SER A 680 -30.03 17.28 20.89
N ILE A 681 -29.39 16.47 20.03
CA ILE A 681 -27.98 16.61 19.62
C ILE A 681 -27.83 17.65 18.50
N ALA A 682 -28.89 17.86 17.71
CA ALA A 682 -28.98 18.84 16.62
C ALA A 682 -27.85 18.69 15.57
N LEU A 683 -27.62 17.47 15.08
CA LEU A 683 -26.68 17.22 13.99
C LEU A 683 -27.19 17.80 12.68
N ASN A 684 -26.29 18.41 11.89
CA ASN A 684 -26.60 18.76 10.51
C ASN A 684 -26.44 17.56 9.58
N ILE A 685 -26.88 17.70 8.33
CA ILE A 685 -26.89 16.61 7.33
C ILE A 685 -25.49 15.98 7.13
N ALA A 686 -24.42 16.77 7.08
CA ALA A 686 -23.06 16.24 6.91
C ALA A 686 -22.59 15.44 8.12
N GLN A 687 -22.93 15.91 9.33
CA GLN A 687 -22.68 15.19 10.57
C GLN A 687 -23.49 13.90 10.65
N ILE A 688 -24.76 13.91 10.20
CA ILE A 688 -25.62 12.72 10.16
C ILE A 688 -25.04 11.67 9.20
N VAL A 689 -24.63 12.06 7.98
CA VAL A 689 -23.99 11.13 7.04
C VAL A 689 -22.69 10.55 7.63
N THR A 690 -21.92 11.36 8.36
CA THR A 690 -20.71 10.91 9.06
C THR A 690 -21.04 9.90 10.17
N ALA A 691 -22.09 10.15 10.97
CA ALA A 691 -22.56 9.23 11.99
C ALA A 691 -23.10 7.92 11.38
N GLN A 692 -23.75 7.98 10.21
CA GLN A 692 -24.18 6.78 9.47
C GLN A 692 -22.97 5.96 8.98
N ARG A 693 -21.87 6.59 8.55
CA ARG A 693 -20.62 5.85 8.25
C ARG A 693 -20.09 5.16 9.50
N LEU A 694 -20.03 5.90 10.61
CA LEU A 694 -19.59 5.35 11.90
C LEU A 694 -20.43 4.12 12.30
N ARG A 695 -21.75 4.13 12.11
CA ARG A 695 -22.64 2.98 12.39
C ARG A 695 -22.14 1.68 11.76
N PHE A 696 -21.72 1.72 10.49
CA PHE A 696 -21.19 0.53 9.81
C PHE A 696 -19.87 0.07 10.44
N VAL A 697 -18.97 1.01 10.76
CA VAL A 697 -17.70 0.69 11.42
C VAL A 697 -17.93 0.06 12.80
N LEU A 698 -18.83 0.63 13.60
CA LEU A 698 -19.15 0.12 14.93
C LEU A 698 -19.78 -1.28 14.90
N SER A 699 -20.41 -1.66 13.78
CA SER A 699 -21.04 -2.97 13.65
C SER A 699 -20.08 -4.06 13.13
N GLU A 700 -19.03 -3.69 12.42
CA GLU A 700 -18.16 -4.65 11.70
C GLU A 700 -16.78 -4.85 12.36
N SER A 701 -16.20 -3.82 12.96
CA SER A 701 -14.78 -3.86 13.38
C SER A 701 -14.46 -3.21 14.72
N SER A 702 -15.44 -2.59 15.38
CA SER A 702 -15.25 -2.03 16.72
C SER A 702 -15.22 -3.10 17.83
N PRO A 703 -16.19 -4.04 17.92
CA PRO A 703 -16.20 -5.01 19.01
C PRO A 703 -14.99 -5.95 18.95
N PHE A 704 -14.42 -6.25 20.12
CA PHE A 704 -13.32 -7.22 20.23
C PHE A 704 -13.66 -8.59 19.63
N TYR A 705 -14.94 -8.98 19.69
CA TYR A 705 -15.46 -10.18 19.04
C TYR A 705 -15.01 -10.33 17.58
N HIS A 706 -15.19 -9.30 16.74
CA HIS A 706 -14.88 -9.39 15.32
C HIS A 706 -13.38 -9.52 15.05
N THR A 707 -12.55 -8.82 15.83
CA THR A 707 -11.09 -8.89 15.69
C THR A 707 -10.52 -10.22 16.19
N ILE A 708 -11.11 -10.80 17.25
CA ILE A 708 -10.69 -12.11 17.79
C ILE A 708 -11.14 -13.25 16.86
N TRP A 709 -12.42 -13.26 16.47
CA TRP A 709 -13.02 -14.37 15.72
C TRP A 709 -12.23 -14.74 14.46
N THR A 710 -11.79 -13.75 13.68
CA THR A 710 -11.07 -14.00 12.42
C THR A 710 -9.58 -14.28 12.59
N ARG A 711 -9.00 -13.95 13.76
CA ARG A 711 -7.57 -14.14 14.04
C ARG A 711 -7.30 -15.32 14.96
N THR A 712 -8.32 -15.81 15.66
CA THR A 712 -8.22 -16.87 16.67
C THR A 712 -7.03 -16.62 17.61
N GLN A 713 -6.25 -17.61 18.01
CA GLN A 713 -5.10 -17.43 18.90
C GLN A 713 -4.01 -16.47 18.38
N SER A 714 -4.00 -16.09 17.09
CA SER A 714 -2.99 -15.17 16.54
C SER A 714 -3.18 -13.70 16.98
N PHE A 715 -4.27 -13.37 17.68
CA PHE A 715 -4.38 -12.04 18.31
C PHE A 715 -3.48 -11.90 19.54
N LEU A 716 -3.13 -13.02 20.19
CA LEU A 716 -2.36 -13.03 21.43
C LEU A 716 -0.88 -12.71 21.16
N ARG A 717 -0.35 -11.67 21.80
CA ARG A 717 1.09 -11.39 21.89
C ARG A 717 1.83 -12.51 22.63
N ALA A 718 1.18 -13.18 23.58
CA ALA A 718 1.70 -14.37 24.23
C ALA A 718 1.93 -15.54 23.25
N GLN A 719 1.09 -15.70 22.22
CA GLN A 719 1.26 -16.74 21.20
C GLN A 719 2.51 -16.49 20.34
N GLU A 720 2.89 -15.23 20.11
CA GLU A 720 4.13 -14.87 19.40
C GLU A 720 5.40 -15.25 20.18
N LYS A 721 5.26 -15.54 21.49
CA LYS A 721 6.34 -15.94 22.40
C LYS A 721 6.41 -17.45 22.63
N VAL A 722 5.69 -18.25 21.84
CA VAL A 722 5.69 -19.71 21.93
C VAL A 722 6.47 -20.32 20.75
N ALA A 723 7.46 -21.16 21.05
CA ALA A 723 8.17 -21.98 20.07
C ALA A 723 7.82 -23.46 20.30
N GLY A 724 7.04 -24.04 19.38
CA GLY A 724 6.42 -25.35 19.60
C GLY A 724 5.38 -25.28 20.71
N ILE A 725 5.73 -25.80 21.89
CA ILE A 725 4.95 -25.64 23.14
C ILE A 725 5.73 -24.92 24.23
N THR A 726 6.95 -24.47 23.96
CA THR A 726 7.79 -23.77 24.93
C THR A 726 7.47 -22.27 24.89
N GLY A 727 6.89 -21.76 25.97
CA GLY A 727 6.58 -20.34 26.16
C GLY A 727 7.75 -19.58 26.79
N LEU A 728 8.17 -18.49 26.15
CA LEU A 728 9.13 -17.55 26.73
C LEU A 728 8.51 -16.82 27.95
N PRO A 729 9.34 -16.23 28.84
CA PRO A 729 8.84 -15.47 29.98
C PRO A 729 7.85 -14.37 29.58
N LEU A 730 6.73 -14.33 30.30
CA LEU A 730 5.70 -13.30 30.20
C LEU A 730 5.81 -12.35 31.40
N PRO A 731 5.46 -11.07 31.25
CA PRO A 731 5.29 -10.15 32.37
C PRO A 731 4.01 -10.47 33.16
N SER A 732 3.98 -10.05 34.42
CA SER A 732 2.86 -10.21 35.36
C SER A 732 1.57 -9.50 34.93
N ASN A 733 1.65 -8.62 33.93
CA ASN A 733 0.52 -7.87 33.39
C ASN A 733 0.29 -8.17 31.90
N GLN A 734 0.66 -9.37 31.44
CA GLN A 734 0.49 -9.82 30.07
C GLN A 734 -0.97 -9.69 29.59
N TRP A 735 -1.97 -9.97 30.41
CA TRP A 735 -3.38 -9.84 30.02
C TRP A 735 -3.76 -8.40 29.65
N GLU A 736 -3.22 -7.40 30.35
CA GLU A 736 -3.42 -5.97 30.03
C GLU A 736 -2.76 -5.63 28.69
N ILE A 737 -1.58 -6.20 28.42
CA ILE A 737 -0.86 -6.05 27.15
C ILE A 737 -1.70 -6.64 26.01
N GLU A 738 -2.33 -7.80 26.21
CA GLU A 738 -3.21 -8.42 25.21
C GLU A 738 -4.38 -7.53 24.87
N ILE A 739 -5.10 -7.08 25.89
CA ILE A 739 -6.32 -6.30 25.73
C ILE A 739 -6.01 -4.89 25.20
N GLY A 740 -4.91 -4.26 25.65
CA GLY A 740 -4.44 -2.98 25.12
C GLY A 740 -3.98 -3.08 23.65
N ALA A 741 -3.32 -4.18 23.26
CA ALA A 741 -3.00 -4.43 21.86
C ALA A 741 -4.26 -4.60 21.00
N LEU A 742 -5.26 -5.31 21.52
CA LEU A 742 -6.54 -5.48 20.84
C LEU A 742 -7.29 -4.14 20.68
N PHE A 743 -7.24 -3.27 21.70
CA PHE A 743 -7.79 -1.92 21.61
C PHE A 743 -7.12 -1.10 20.51
N ASN A 744 -5.79 -1.13 20.42
CA ASN A 744 -5.04 -0.51 19.32
C ASN A 744 -5.47 -1.03 17.94
N ASP A 745 -5.64 -2.35 17.80
CA ASP A 745 -6.06 -2.97 16.53
C ASP A 745 -7.44 -2.45 16.10
N THR A 746 -8.39 -2.35 17.03
CA THR A 746 -9.73 -1.81 16.74
C THR A 746 -9.74 -0.31 16.42
N LEU A 747 -8.86 0.48 17.04
CA LEU A 747 -8.69 1.91 16.70
C LEU A 747 -8.05 2.09 15.32
N ALA A 748 -7.11 1.23 14.93
CA ALA A 748 -6.58 1.21 13.57
C ALA A 748 -7.67 0.82 12.54
N ASN A 749 -8.48 -0.20 12.85
CA ASN A 749 -9.65 -0.57 12.05
C ASN A 749 -10.64 0.59 11.89
N LEU A 750 -10.92 1.35 12.95
CA LEU A 750 -11.78 2.53 12.88
C LEU A 750 -11.30 3.52 11.81
N GLN A 751 -9.99 3.81 11.76
CA GLN A 751 -9.43 4.69 10.74
C GLN A 751 -9.53 4.09 9.32
N TYR A 752 -9.19 2.81 9.16
CA TYR A 752 -9.28 2.12 7.87
C TYR A 752 -10.70 2.10 7.32
N HIS A 753 -11.67 1.61 8.09
CA HIS A 753 -13.07 1.49 7.63
C HIS A 753 -13.71 2.86 7.37
N MET A 754 -13.35 3.88 8.16
CA MET A 754 -13.78 5.25 7.85
C MET A 754 -13.23 5.71 6.50
N MET A 755 -11.94 5.47 6.23
CA MET A 755 -11.32 5.83 4.95
C MET A 755 -11.89 5.03 3.76
N GLU A 756 -12.23 3.75 3.95
CA GLU A 756 -12.73 2.84 2.91
C GLU A 756 -13.96 3.38 2.17
N TYR A 757 -14.85 4.11 2.85
CA TYR A 757 -16.00 4.74 2.17
C TYR A 757 -15.59 5.54 0.94
N ALA A 758 -14.54 6.35 1.05
CA ALA A 758 -14.04 7.18 -0.05
C ALA A 758 -12.99 6.45 -0.89
N SER A 759 -12.17 5.60 -0.26
CA SER A 759 -11.03 4.97 -0.92
C SER A 759 -11.37 3.69 -1.67
N GLY A 760 -12.46 2.99 -1.38
CA GLY A 760 -12.62 1.60 -1.82
C GLY A 760 -11.94 0.60 -0.87
N SER A 761 -12.27 -0.69 -1.01
CA SER A 761 -11.67 -1.80 -0.25
C SER A 761 -10.30 -2.11 -0.83
N SER A 762 -9.30 -2.39 0.01
CA SER A 762 -8.04 -3.01 -0.44
C SER A 762 -8.02 -4.53 -0.23
N SER A 763 -9.10 -5.11 0.30
CA SER A 763 -9.23 -6.56 0.49
C SER A 763 -9.43 -7.26 -0.86
N PRO A 764 -8.86 -8.48 -1.03
CA PRO A 764 -9.09 -9.30 -2.21
C PRO A 764 -10.51 -9.89 -2.30
N ALA A 765 -11.35 -9.74 -1.26
CA ALA A 765 -12.73 -10.21 -1.28
C ALA A 765 -13.58 -9.45 -2.31
N SER A 766 -14.60 -10.10 -2.86
CA SER A 766 -15.59 -9.50 -3.74
C SER A 766 -16.47 -8.52 -2.95
N ILE A 767 -16.57 -7.27 -3.41
CA ILE A 767 -17.29 -6.19 -2.72
C ILE A 767 -18.39 -5.62 -3.60
N ASP A 768 -19.62 -5.59 -3.07
CA ASP A 768 -20.72 -4.82 -3.63
C ASP A 768 -20.69 -3.39 -3.08
N ILE A 769 -20.84 -2.40 -3.97
CA ILE A 769 -20.73 -0.98 -3.62
C ILE A 769 -22.12 -0.35 -3.72
N THR A 770 -22.67 0.00 -2.56
CA THR A 770 -23.92 0.73 -2.47
C THR A 770 -23.64 2.23 -2.54
N LYS A 771 -24.24 2.90 -3.55
CA LYS A 771 -24.15 4.35 -3.77
C LYS A 771 -25.51 4.98 -3.50
N PRO A 772 -25.80 5.48 -2.28
CA PRO A 772 -27.13 5.97 -1.92
C PRO A 772 -27.69 7.03 -2.88
N TRP A 773 -26.82 7.85 -3.46
CA TRP A 773 -27.19 8.91 -4.40
C TRP A 773 -27.57 8.44 -5.82
N LYS A 774 -27.40 7.15 -6.14
CA LYS A 774 -27.87 6.58 -7.41
C LYS A 774 -29.33 6.13 -7.35
N ASN A 775 -29.93 6.06 -6.17
CA ASN A 775 -31.33 5.68 -6.03
C ASN A 775 -32.22 6.85 -6.50
N SER A 776 -33.07 6.61 -7.50
CA SER A 776 -33.97 7.61 -8.10
C SER A 776 -35.02 8.15 -7.13
N SER A 777 -35.27 7.46 -6.02
CA SER A 777 -36.18 7.89 -4.95
C SER A 777 -35.52 8.71 -3.83
N ALA A 778 -34.19 8.88 -3.86
CA ALA A 778 -33.48 9.58 -2.80
C ALA A 778 -33.72 11.09 -2.86
N ASN A 779 -33.97 11.70 -1.69
CA ASN A 779 -34.01 13.14 -1.54
C ASN A 779 -32.67 13.77 -1.97
N VAL A 780 -32.72 14.78 -2.85
CA VAL A 780 -31.54 15.40 -3.49
C VAL A 780 -30.53 15.92 -2.47
N VAL A 781 -30.98 16.49 -1.35
CA VAL A 781 -30.08 17.04 -0.34
C VAL A 781 -29.26 15.94 0.32
N TRP A 782 -29.90 14.82 0.66
CA TRP A 782 -29.23 13.65 1.22
C TRP A 782 -28.33 12.95 0.20
N ALA A 783 -28.80 12.80 -1.05
CA ALA A 783 -28.01 12.23 -2.13
C ALA A 783 -26.71 13.02 -2.36
N THR A 784 -26.78 14.35 -2.40
CA THR A 784 -25.60 15.21 -2.50
C THR A 784 -24.67 15.04 -1.30
N ALA A 785 -25.20 15.04 -0.07
CA ALA A 785 -24.37 14.88 1.13
C ALA A 785 -23.61 13.55 1.18
N TYR A 786 -24.24 12.43 0.78
CA TYR A 786 -23.54 11.14 0.66
C TYR A 786 -22.47 11.17 -0.44
N LYS A 787 -22.79 11.75 -1.60
CA LYS A 787 -21.85 11.82 -2.73
C LYS A 787 -20.64 12.70 -2.40
N ASP A 788 -20.85 13.82 -1.71
CA ASP A 788 -19.77 14.76 -1.34
C ASP A 788 -18.73 14.10 -0.44
N MET A 789 -19.12 13.12 0.38
CA MET A 789 -18.18 12.37 1.22
C MET A 789 -17.14 11.57 0.43
N CYS A 790 -17.40 11.25 -0.84
CA CYS A 790 -16.42 10.61 -1.72
C CYS A 790 -15.21 11.49 -2.02
N TYR A 791 -15.39 12.80 -1.99
CA TYR A 791 -14.37 13.78 -2.34
C TYR A 791 -13.90 14.55 -1.10
N ASN A 792 -14.01 13.92 0.06
CA ASN A 792 -13.83 14.56 1.36
C ASN A 792 -12.89 13.77 2.28
N GLN A 793 -12.12 12.83 1.76
CA GLN A 793 -11.16 12.04 2.55
C GLN A 793 -9.74 12.50 2.22
N ARG A 794 -8.94 12.79 3.25
CA ARG A 794 -7.54 13.18 3.09
C ARG A 794 -6.58 12.09 3.57
N THR A 795 -5.40 12.04 2.96
CA THR A 795 -4.28 11.15 3.32
C THR A 795 -2.96 11.89 3.28
N LYS A 796 -1.92 11.38 3.94
CA LYS A 796 -0.53 11.87 3.80
C LYS A 796 0.21 11.19 2.66
N GLU A 797 -0.32 10.10 2.14
CA GLU A 797 0.25 9.40 0.99
C GLU A 797 0.29 10.30 -0.25
N THR A 798 1.41 10.23 -0.97
CA THR A 798 1.73 11.14 -2.06
C THR A 798 1.41 10.59 -3.44
N GLN A 799 1.58 9.28 -3.67
CA GLN A 799 1.53 8.67 -5.01
C GLN A 799 2.33 9.47 -6.07
N GLY A 800 3.45 10.11 -5.68
CA GLY A 800 4.26 10.95 -6.58
C GLY A 800 3.62 12.29 -6.98
N THR A 801 2.52 12.71 -6.37
CA THR A 801 1.90 14.02 -6.61
C THR A 801 2.51 15.12 -5.74
N LEU A 802 2.47 16.37 -6.22
CA LEU A 802 2.89 17.55 -5.47
C LEU A 802 1.73 18.53 -5.27
N ASN A 803 1.74 19.20 -4.13
CA ASN A 803 0.77 20.22 -3.76
C ASN A 803 1.39 21.61 -3.86
N PHE A 804 0.67 22.57 -4.42
CA PHE A 804 1.07 23.97 -4.52
C PHE A 804 0.06 24.86 -3.79
N SER A 805 0.55 25.86 -3.05
CA SER A 805 -0.29 26.88 -2.44
C SER A 805 -0.86 27.81 -3.52
N ILE A 806 -2.19 27.86 -3.65
CA ILE A 806 -2.84 28.75 -4.63
C ILE A 806 -2.58 30.21 -4.26
N LEU A 807 -2.57 30.55 -2.96
CA LEU A 807 -2.20 31.89 -2.51
C LEU A 807 -0.75 32.22 -2.89
N GLY A 808 0.17 31.27 -2.68
CA GLY A 808 1.59 31.46 -3.03
C GLY A 808 1.78 31.71 -4.53
N LEU A 809 1.11 30.92 -5.37
CA LEU A 809 1.10 31.11 -6.82
C LEU A 809 0.48 32.47 -7.22
N ALA A 810 -0.64 32.85 -6.63
CA ALA A 810 -1.31 34.11 -6.92
C ALA A 810 -0.44 35.32 -6.56
N LEU A 811 0.20 35.30 -5.38
CA LEU A 811 1.14 36.35 -4.96
C LEU A 811 2.32 36.44 -5.92
N LEU A 812 2.93 35.31 -6.29
CA LEU A 812 4.05 35.27 -7.23
C LEU A 812 3.68 35.90 -8.60
N PHE A 813 2.55 35.48 -9.18
CA PHE A 813 2.14 35.96 -10.50
C PHE A 813 1.57 37.39 -10.48
N SER A 814 1.09 37.87 -9.34
CA SER A 814 0.62 39.26 -9.20
C SER A 814 1.75 40.32 -9.27
N LEU A 815 3.00 39.92 -9.05
CA LEU A 815 4.18 40.81 -9.13
C LEU A 815 4.41 41.42 -10.53
N GLU A 816 3.76 40.89 -11.58
CA GLU A 816 3.86 41.41 -12.95
C GLU A 816 3.00 42.66 -13.21
N VAL A 817 1.98 42.93 -12.39
CA VAL A 817 0.94 43.94 -12.72
C VAL A 817 1.33 45.38 -12.38
N ALA A 818 2.44 45.61 -11.68
CA ALA A 818 2.93 46.96 -11.38
C ALA A 818 3.77 47.54 -12.54
N ARG A 819 3.13 47.83 -13.69
CA ARG A 819 3.70 48.76 -14.68
C ARG A 819 3.56 50.19 -14.15
N PRO A 820 4.64 50.99 -14.05
CA PRO A 820 4.51 52.42 -14.24
C PRO A 820 4.03 52.62 -15.69
N ARG A 821 2.88 53.29 -15.88
CA ARG A 821 2.52 53.82 -17.19
C ARG A 821 3.60 54.81 -17.61
N ASP A 822 4.08 54.60 -18.83
CA ASP A 822 4.76 55.49 -19.77
C ASP A 822 5.31 56.83 -19.24
N SER A 823 6.59 57.04 -19.54
CA SER A 823 7.01 58.31 -20.12
C SER A 823 8.10 58.02 -21.15
N GLU A 824 7.69 57.88 -22.41
CA GLU A 824 8.56 58.21 -23.55
C GLU A 824 8.98 59.68 -23.41
N VAL A 825 10.26 59.92 -23.09
CA VAL A 825 11.04 61.10 -23.52
C VAL A 825 12.49 60.68 -23.68
#